data_AF-A0A839USV3-F1
#
_entry.id   AF-A0A839USV3-F1
#
_cell.length_a   1.000
_cell.length_b   1.000
_cell.length_c   1.000
_cell.angle_alpha   90.00
_cell.angle_beta   90.00
_cell.angle_gamma   90.00
#
_symmetry.space_group_name_H-M   'P 1'
#
loop_
_entity.id
_entity.type
_entity.pdbx_description
1 polymer ?
#
loop_
_entity_poly.entity_id
_entity_poly.type
_entity_poly.pdbx_seq_one_letter_code
_entity_poly.pdbx_strand_id
1 'polypeptide(L)'
;MKNLQPYQLIWSFCMLCFIATSLKAQDTEPPQLVLEPPHYVTANSTYHFTPTLSTPPNGLFFELENGPVWMSLDPGTGTLSGAPTVEDVGGSYDIVLKLTDGMDMQHDLALFYVDVLPLPLSQDNLSADGSIIETNSGYELQGQLDISANGQSHTLLNSDLTVAFDDEGNLIAVEGEAEAPAQLSDNVTLNTAVRSIVGYYTGAELNQMDAINISLKDQVRYFVYMIENQIDLTIDNRDGSGPEQVTLTPPLNGKILIITDMSDPMFYRFASIPFGPEIGHGDSYHGRLPFIPSLGYGKLQSFDGHLVDLGSTSLGFKVFDFFDFSGTWVTKIPTFNEVDLTDPLNSTLTYKMGLNGEANYGLSVFGVGIFSFPFGETSATMHVGFGEDHFAMRNTIAPDTSWLPAHLPFYNNANLTADWFVTDTDYAASISGQFESTIPAAILDGTISLTPDGVTMTATVADDTLSLAVNAEFHDTGYNAEVMIPSALQDHLAGDVNAMLDATFDEIQTALDALTEATSAYEFEVSLRGIRNSIPAVADTAISSLNAMPSAIYNSVYSASLNYMKKKCWSTWIGKRCLYHYINEGSHARTAANRAKATAVAQRDALVPLFQNLKTQALAADSESLRIALATALQTAIDNRTTSVKAYYRIKVLGKYYTVINKTYNRTLISSSNTQKLIDAKSYIPYIAETSDIKVSAQTVVDELPTQQVIEQVRDEIQQGLTAIPTIESLGFSVENGQYSATVQLDGQSYDTDVNLLTVNALRDFLSKKATDQLVDLP
;
A
#
# COMPACT_ATOMS: atom_id res chain seq x y z
N MET A 1 17.03 -8.56 58.96
CA MET A 1 15.57 -8.45 59.19
C MET A 1 15.02 -7.62 58.03
N LYS A 2 14.10 -8.00 57.14
CA LYS A 2 13.48 -9.26 56.69
C LYS A 2 12.81 -8.87 55.33
N ASN A 3 12.95 -9.72 54.32
CA ASN A 3 12.12 -9.90 53.12
C ASN A 3 12.05 -8.81 52.03
N LEU A 4 12.66 -9.10 50.86
CA LEU A 4 12.11 -8.90 49.51
C LEU A 4 12.63 -10.04 48.59
N GLN A 5 11.82 -10.42 47.59
CA GLN A 5 11.74 -11.71 46.88
C GLN A 5 12.77 -11.91 45.73
N PRO A 6 13.01 -13.16 45.25
CA PRO A 6 14.11 -13.52 44.35
C PRO A 6 13.67 -13.58 42.88
N TYR A 7 13.74 -12.46 42.14
CA TYR A 7 13.54 -12.46 40.68
C TYR A 7 14.64 -11.77 39.88
N GLN A 8 15.72 -11.29 40.52
CA GLN A 8 16.77 -10.53 39.83
C GLN A 8 18.16 -11.19 39.83
N LEU A 9 18.22 -12.50 40.08
CA LEU A 9 19.47 -13.28 40.03
C LEU A 9 19.45 -14.45 39.03
N ILE A 10 18.37 -14.58 38.25
CA ILE A 10 18.23 -15.63 37.21
C ILE A 10 18.66 -15.13 35.82
N TRP A 11 18.72 -13.81 35.59
CA TRP A 11 19.00 -13.27 34.25
C TRP A 11 20.49 -13.09 33.93
N SER A 12 21.39 -13.02 34.92
CA SER A 12 22.84 -12.86 34.66
C SER A 12 23.62 -14.19 34.60
N PHE A 13 22.97 -15.34 34.81
CA PHE A 13 23.59 -16.66 34.63
C PHE A 13 23.19 -17.35 33.31
N CYS A 14 22.22 -16.81 32.57
CA CYS A 14 21.82 -17.35 31.27
C CYS A 14 22.72 -16.85 30.11
N MET A 15 23.34 -15.68 30.25
CA MET A 15 24.18 -15.09 29.20
C MET A 15 25.60 -15.69 29.10
N LEU A 16 26.06 -16.44 30.12
CA LEU A 16 27.32 -17.19 30.07
C LEU A 16 27.16 -18.68 29.71
N CYS A 17 25.93 -19.20 29.63
CA CYS A 17 25.66 -20.51 29.00
C CYS A 17 25.56 -20.43 27.47
N PHE A 18 25.43 -19.23 26.89
CA PHE A 18 25.32 -19.05 25.44
C PHE A 18 26.65 -18.79 24.72
N ILE A 19 27.77 -18.70 25.44
CA ILE A 19 29.11 -18.41 24.85
C ILE A 19 30.07 -19.62 24.95
N ALA A 20 29.63 -20.77 25.50
CA ALA A 20 30.48 -21.95 25.65
C ALA A 20 29.83 -23.29 25.23
N THR A 21 28.97 -23.26 24.22
CA THR A 21 28.60 -24.44 23.40
C THR A 21 28.40 -24.04 21.94
N SER A 22 29.41 -23.36 21.38
CA SER A 22 29.63 -23.23 19.93
C SER A 22 30.92 -23.97 19.55
N LEU A 23 31.02 -25.23 20.00
CA LEU A 23 31.84 -26.22 19.32
C LEU A 23 30.90 -26.95 18.36
N LYS A 24 30.88 -26.50 17.10
CA LYS A 24 30.31 -27.16 15.91
C LYS A 24 29.32 -28.30 16.21
N ALA A 25 28.05 -27.96 16.45
CA ALA A 25 27.03 -28.71 15.75
C ALA A 25 27.20 -28.30 14.29
N GLN A 26 27.82 -29.17 13.51
CA GLN A 26 27.84 -29.03 12.07
C GLN A 26 26.38 -29.02 11.65
N ASP A 27 25.93 -27.90 11.11
CA ASP A 27 24.67 -27.76 10.40
C ASP A 27 24.68 -28.79 9.27
N THR A 28 24.19 -30.00 9.55
CA THR A 28 23.92 -31.01 8.56
C THR A 28 22.42 -31.07 8.47
N GLU A 29 21.90 -30.43 7.43
CA GLU A 29 20.54 -30.61 6.96
C GLU A 29 20.12 -32.10 7.04
N PRO A 30 18.89 -32.41 7.52
CA PRO A 30 18.43 -33.80 7.61
C PRO A 30 18.57 -34.50 6.25
N PRO A 31 18.85 -35.82 6.23
CA PRO A 31 19.04 -36.55 4.98
C PRO A 31 17.83 -36.39 4.07
N GLN A 32 18.03 -35.86 2.87
CA GLN A 32 16.99 -35.72 1.85
C GLN A 32 17.29 -36.63 0.67
N LEU A 33 16.24 -37.11 0.01
CA LEU A 33 16.37 -37.84 -1.25
C LEU A 33 16.89 -36.90 -2.34
N VAL A 34 17.96 -37.32 -3.02
CA VAL A 34 18.57 -36.62 -4.16
C VAL A 34 17.90 -37.05 -5.48
N LEU A 35 17.27 -38.21 -5.48
CA LEU A 35 16.55 -38.78 -6.64
C LEU A 35 15.14 -39.15 -6.21
N GLU A 36 14.17 -38.81 -7.06
CA GLU A 36 12.79 -39.24 -6.89
C GLU A 36 12.63 -40.71 -7.32
N PRO A 37 11.87 -41.51 -6.57
CA PRO A 37 11.53 -42.88 -6.95
C PRO A 37 10.70 -42.90 -8.24
N PRO A 38 10.84 -43.93 -9.10
CA PRO A 38 9.93 -44.10 -10.22
C PRO A 38 8.48 -44.22 -9.71
N HIS A 39 7.57 -43.43 -10.26
CA HIS A 39 6.16 -43.39 -9.85
C HIS A 39 5.28 -44.44 -10.54
N TYR A 40 5.84 -45.27 -11.40
CA TYR A 40 5.11 -46.35 -12.06
C TYR A 40 6.02 -47.54 -12.41
N VAL A 41 5.39 -48.70 -12.61
CA VAL A 41 6.02 -49.92 -13.12
C VAL A 41 5.02 -50.72 -13.93
N THR A 42 5.44 -51.25 -15.07
CA THR A 42 4.61 -52.16 -15.88
C THR A 42 4.52 -53.53 -15.20
N ALA A 43 3.34 -54.13 -15.21
CA ALA A 43 3.13 -55.50 -14.74
C ALA A 43 4.18 -56.46 -15.32
N ASN A 44 4.63 -57.40 -14.50
CA ASN A 44 5.71 -58.35 -14.76
C ASN A 44 7.10 -57.73 -15.02
N SER A 45 7.24 -56.41 -14.94
CA SER A 45 8.55 -55.74 -14.97
C SER A 45 9.12 -55.60 -13.56
N THR A 46 10.44 -55.56 -13.45
CA THR A 46 11.10 -55.38 -12.15
C THR A 46 11.11 -53.90 -11.77
N TYR A 47 10.50 -53.58 -10.62
CA TYR A 47 10.71 -52.30 -9.94
C TYR A 47 12.05 -52.35 -9.20
N HIS A 48 12.85 -51.30 -9.35
CA HIS A 48 14.10 -51.14 -8.62
C HIS A 48 14.38 -49.67 -8.36
N PHE A 49 14.48 -49.30 -7.09
CA PHE A 49 14.86 -47.97 -6.66
C PHE A 49 15.83 -48.07 -5.48
N THR A 50 16.94 -47.35 -5.55
CA THR A 50 17.86 -47.22 -4.41
C THR A 50 17.96 -45.75 -4.02
N PRO A 51 17.52 -45.36 -2.82
CA PRO A 51 17.52 -43.99 -2.38
C PRO A 51 18.96 -43.47 -2.27
N THR A 52 19.19 -42.27 -2.79
CA THR A 52 20.45 -41.56 -2.61
C THR A 52 20.19 -40.38 -1.69
N LEU A 53 20.89 -40.30 -0.57
CA LEU A 53 20.69 -39.26 0.45
C LEU A 53 21.76 -38.18 0.35
N SER A 54 21.37 -36.92 0.54
CA SER A 54 22.27 -35.75 0.56
C SER A 54 23.34 -35.85 1.65
N THR A 55 22.95 -36.42 2.80
CA THR A 55 23.82 -36.77 3.92
C THR A 55 23.66 -38.27 4.24
N PRO A 56 24.53 -39.16 3.71
CA PRO A 56 24.37 -40.59 3.89
C PRO A 56 24.49 -40.97 5.38
N PRO A 57 23.50 -41.68 5.93
CA PRO A 57 23.45 -41.93 7.36
C PRO A 57 24.44 -43.02 7.79
N ASN A 58 25.09 -42.81 8.93
CA ASN A 58 25.89 -43.86 9.57
C ASN A 58 25.03 -44.55 10.64
N GLY A 59 24.76 -45.85 10.46
CA GLY A 59 24.07 -46.66 11.48
C GLY A 59 22.55 -46.45 11.57
N LEU A 60 21.91 -45.93 10.53
CA LEU A 60 20.45 -45.87 10.40
C LEU A 60 19.97 -46.92 9.40
N PHE A 61 18.78 -47.46 9.62
CA PHE A 61 18.10 -48.44 8.77
C PHE A 61 16.88 -47.81 8.11
N PHE A 62 16.47 -48.37 6.99
CA PHE A 62 15.24 -47.98 6.31
C PHE A 62 14.07 -48.83 6.79
N GLU A 63 12.90 -48.20 6.91
CA GLU A 63 11.61 -48.86 7.15
C GLU A 63 10.62 -48.48 6.04
N LEU A 64 9.81 -49.46 5.62
CA LEU A 64 8.79 -49.30 4.59
C LEU A 64 7.42 -49.37 5.26
N GLU A 65 6.64 -48.30 5.14
CA GLU A 65 5.23 -48.29 5.51
C GLU A 65 4.35 -48.23 4.27
N ASN A 66 3.20 -48.91 4.33
CA ASN A 66 2.19 -48.99 3.25
C ASN A 66 2.71 -49.51 1.89
N GLY A 67 3.82 -50.24 1.88
CA GLY A 67 4.35 -50.91 0.69
C GLY A 67 3.43 -52.02 0.16
N PRO A 68 3.26 -52.16 -1.16
CA PRO A 68 2.50 -53.26 -1.74
C PRO A 68 3.17 -54.61 -1.50
N VAL A 69 2.38 -55.68 -1.51
CA VAL A 69 2.87 -57.07 -1.23
C VAL A 69 3.96 -57.51 -2.20
N TRP A 70 3.96 -57.01 -3.44
CA TRP A 70 4.97 -57.31 -4.45
C TRP A 70 6.29 -56.55 -4.25
N MET A 71 6.33 -55.53 -3.39
CA MET A 71 7.50 -54.70 -3.11
C MET A 71 8.18 -55.11 -1.80
N SER A 72 9.50 -55.16 -1.83
CA SER A 72 10.35 -55.46 -0.68
C SER A 72 11.39 -54.37 -0.48
N LEU A 73 11.71 -54.08 0.79
CA LEU A 73 12.75 -53.15 1.20
C LEU A 73 13.97 -53.92 1.72
N ASP A 74 15.16 -53.58 1.23
CA ASP A 74 16.42 -53.88 1.93
C ASP A 74 16.67 -52.79 2.99
N PRO A 75 16.53 -53.09 4.30
CA PRO A 75 16.65 -52.08 5.35
C PRO A 75 18.07 -51.53 5.50
N GLY A 76 19.09 -52.20 4.95
CA GLY A 76 20.49 -51.76 5.04
C GLY A 76 20.88 -50.75 3.95
N THR A 77 20.29 -50.86 2.76
CA THR A 77 20.59 -49.96 1.62
C THR A 77 19.46 -49.00 1.29
N GLY A 78 18.25 -49.26 1.79
CA GLY A 78 17.04 -48.56 1.40
C GLY A 78 16.46 -49.02 0.06
N THR A 79 17.07 -50.04 -0.57
CA THR A 79 16.68 -50.48 -1.90
C THR A 79 15.28 -51.07 -1.87
N LEU A 80 14.37 -50.48 -2.66
CA LEU A 80 13.06 -51.02 -2.96
C LEU A 80 13.16 -51.86 -4.22
N SER A 81 12.68 -53.11 -4.14
CA SER A 81 12.67 -54.02 -5.28
C SER A 81 11.47 -54.95 -5.25
N GLY A 82 10.98 -55.31 -6.43
CA GLY A 82 9.79 -56.13 -6.57
C GLY A 82 9.38 -56.29 -8.02
N ALA A 83 8.38 -57.13 -8.27
CA ALA A 83 7.76 -57.24 -9.58
C ALA A 83 6.25 -57.40 -9.38
N PRO A 84 5.43 -56.38 -9.72
CA PRO A 84 3.99 -56.55 -9.69
C PRO A 84 3.56 -57.56 -10.75
N THR A 85 2.44 -58.21 -10.51
CA THR A 85 1.77 -59.11 -11.45
C THR A 85 0.65 -58.39 -12.18
N VAL A 86 -0.02 -59.09 -13.11
CA VAL A 86 -1.20 -58.58 -13.79
C VAL A 86 -2.37 -58.36 -12.80
N GLU A 87 -2.39 -59.05 -11.66
CA GLU A 87 -3.41 -58.87 -10.60
C GLU A 87 -3.18 -57.60 -9.77
N ASP A 88 -1.96 -57.04 -9.80
CA ASP A 88 -1.62 -55.80 -9.08
C ASP A 88 -1.90 -54.54 -9.91
N VAL A 89 -2.30 -54.71 -11.17
CA VAL A 89 -2.59 -53.65 -12.15
C VAL A 89 -3.68 -52.72 -11.63
N GLY A 90 -3.41 -51.41 -11.65
CA GLY A 90 -4.33 -50.40 -11.11
C GLY A 90 -4.27 -50.22 -9.59
N GLY A 91 -3.42 -50.97 -8.89
CA GLY A 91 -2.99 -50.58 -7.55
C GLY A 91 -2.17 -49.28 -7.60
N SER A 92 -2.57 -48.30 -6.79
CA SER A 92 -1.78 -47.11 -6.46
C SER A 92 -1.57 -47.09 -4.95
N TYR A 93 -0.31 -47.09 -4.52
CA TYR A 93 0.09 -47.31 -3.13
C TYR A 93 0.79 -46.06 -2.60
N ASP A 94 0.25 -45.44 -1.55
CA ASP A 94 0.90 -44.32 -0.84
C ASP A 94 2.02 -44.88 0.05
N ILE A 95 3.25 -44.91 -0.47
CA ILE A 95 4.42 -45.52 0.16
C ILE A 95 5.20 -44.48 0.97
N VAL A 96 5.49 -44.81 2.23
CA VAL A 96 6.34 -43.97 3.10
C VAL A 96 7.64 -44.71 3.39
N LEU A 97 8.76 -44.09 3.01
CA LEU A 97 10.10 -44.58 3.34
C LEU A 97 10.65 -43.79 4.53
N LYS A 98 10.93 -44.51 5.63
CA LYS A 98 11.43 -43.92 6.88
C LYS A 98 12.87 -44.29 7.12
N LEU A 99 13.58 -43.41 7.81
CA LEU A 99 14.92 -43.62 8.33
C LEU A 99 14.84 -43.75 9.86
N THR A 100 15.35 -44.85 10.41
CA THR A 100 15.29 -45.13 11.86
C THR A 100 16.66 -45.55 12.41
N ASP A 101 16.94 -45.20 13.67
CA ASP A 101 18.08 -45.75 14.41
C ASP A 101 17.76 -47.05 15.16
N GLY A 102 16.50 -47.53 15.07
CA GLY A 102 16.01 -48.72 15.75
C GLY A 102 15.70 -48.49 17.24
N MET A 103 15.74 -47.25 17.73
CA MET A 103 15.39 -46.90 19.11
C MET A 103 14.36 -45.76 19.18
N ASP A 104 14.78 -44.50 18.95
CA ASP A 104 13.97 -43.31 19.24
C ASP A 104 14.01 -42.24 18.13
N MET A 105 14.94 -42.32 17.16
CA MET A 105 15.00 -41.38 16.04
C MET A 105 14.29 -41.98 14.81
N GLN A 106 13.18 -41.35 14.40
CA GLN A 106 12.52 -41.60 13.12
C GLN A 106 12.49 -40.31 12.31
N HIS A 107 12.91 -40.40 11.04
CA HIS A 107 12.82 -39.33 10.06
C HIS A 107 12.16 -39.87 8.78
N ASP A 108 11.03 -39.29 8.41
CA ASP A 108 10.37 -39.60 7.13
C ASP A 108 11.15 -38.93 6.00
N LEU A 109 11.53 -39.70 4.97
CA LEU A 109 12.38 -39.21 3.88
C LEU A 109 11.56 -38.60 2.73
N ALA A 110 10.42 -39.20 2.40
CA ALA A 110 9.37 -38.67 1.54
C ALA A 110 8.19 -39.66 1.45
N LEU A 111 6.98 -39.14 1.26
CA LEU A 111 5.83 -39.91 0.77
C LEU A 111 5.86 -39.89 -0.75
N PHE A 112 5.72 -41.04 -1.38
CA PHE A 112 5.61 -41.18 -2.84
C PHE A 112 4.66 -42.31 -3.18
N TYR A 113 4.23 -42.40 -4.43
CA TYR A 113 3.34 -43.46 -4.91
C TYR A 113 3.96 -44.23 -6.07
N VAL A 114 3.49 -45.46 -6.27
CA VAL A 114 3.88 -46.29 -7.43
C VAL A 114 2.65 -46.93 -8.06
N ASP A 115 2.38 -46.56 -9.30
CA ASP A 115 1.29 -47.10 -10.10
C ASP A 115 1.72 -48.37 -10.85
N VAL A 116 0.88 -49.40 -10.82
CA VAL A 116 1.09 -50.61 -11.63
C VAL A 116 0.36 -50.46 -12.97
N LEU A 117 1.15 -50.27 -14.04
CA LEU A 117 0.66 -50.16 -15.41
C LEU A 117 0.42 -51.55 -16.03
N PRO A 118 -0.54 -51.67 -16.96
CA PRO A 118 -0.77 -52.92 -17.68
C PRO A 118 0.37 -53.24 -18.66
N LEU A 119 0.43 -54.48 -19.12
CA LEU A 119 1.25 -54.83 -20.28
C LEU A 119 0.75 -54.09 -21.54
N PRO A 120 1.64 -53.58 -22.40
CA PRO A 120 1.22 -53.00 -23.68
C PRO A 120 0.55 -54.06 -24.55
N LEU A 121 -0.44 -53.65 -25.33
CA LEU A 121 -1.03 -54.52 -26.36
C LEU A 121 0.04 -54.81 -27.42
N SER A 122 0.02 -56.00 -27.98
CA SER A 122 0.94 -56.44 -29.03
C SER A 122 0.18 -57.19 -30.11
N GLN A 123 0.85 -57.61 -31.17
CA GLN A 123 0.21 -58.40 -32.23
C GLN A 123 -0.52 -59.65 -31.71
N ASP A 124 -0.06 -60.28 -30.62
CA ASP A 124 -0.69 -61.45 -30.02
C ASP A 124 -2.09 -61.16 -29.44
N ASN A 125 -2.41 -59.88 -29.20
CA ASN A 125 -3.71 -59.43 -28.73
C ASN A 125 -4.71 -59.17 -29.87
N LEU A 126 -4.27 -59.22 -31.14
CA LEU A 126 -5.07 -58.81 -32.29
C LEU A 126 -5.36 -59.99 -33.21
N SER A 127 -6.60 -60.05 -33.72
CA SER A 127 -7.02 -60.98 -34.77
C SER A 127 -7.79 -60.21 -35.84
N ALA A 128 -7.18 -60.09 -37.02
CA ALA A 128 -7.76 -59.41 -38.16
C ALA A 128 -8.40 -60.40 -39.14
N ASP A 129 -9.61 -60.11 -39.62
CA ASP A 129 -10.30 -60.85 -40.67
C ASP A 129 -10.76 -59.90 -41.78
N GLY A 130 -10.57 -60.26 -43.04
CA GLY A 130 -10.88 -59.43 -44.20
C GLY A 130 -9.69 -59.20 -45.15
N SER A 131 -9.66 -58.02 -45.77
CA SER A 131 -8.59 -57.62 -46.68
C SER A 131 -7.49 -56.90 -45.91
N ILE A 132 -6.30 -57.51 -45.86
CA ILE A 132 -5.14 -57.02 -45.12
C ILE A 132 -4.03 -56.63 -46.11
N ILE A 133 -3.48 -55.43 -45.96
CA ILE A 133 -2.34 -54.92 -46.73
C ILE A 133 -1.22 -54.59 -45.76
N GLU A 134 -0.15 -55.37 -45.77
CA GLU A 134 1.03 -55.14 -44.93
C GLU A 134 1.70 -53.80 -45.26
N THR A 135 2.16 -53.10 -44.22
CA THR A 135 2.95 -51.87 -44.30
C THR A 135 4.32 -52.09 -43.64
N ASN A 136 5.16 -51.04 -43.56
CA ASN A 136 6.49 -51.18 -42.95
C ASN A 136 6.45 -51.43 -41.43
N SER A 137 5.38 -51.01 -40.76
CA SER A 137 5.26 -51.02 -39.30
C SER A 137 3.92 -51.61 -38.83
N GLY A 138 3.20 -52.36 -39.67
CA GLY A 138 1.89 -52.92 -39.34
C GLY A 138 1.09 -53.21 -40.61
N TYR A 139 -0.20 -52.89 -40.65
CA TYR A 139 -1.07 -53.21 -41.80
C TYR A 139 -2.28 -52.27 -41.93
N GLU A 140 -2.79 -52.13 -43.15
CA GLU A 140 -4.13 -51.58 -43.42
C GLU A 140 -5.14 -52.73 -43.47
N LEU A 141 -6.31 -52.54 -42.86
CA LEU A 141 -7.36 -53.54 -42.72
C LEU A 141 -8.70 -53.01 -43.20
N GLN A 142 -9.30 -53.75 -44.15
CA GLN A 142 -10.71 -53.63 -44.49
C GLN A 142 -11.47 -54.90 -44.09
N GLY A 143 -12.26 -54.83 -43.01
CA GLY A 143 -12.95 -56.01 -42.47
C GLY A 143 -13.29 -55.92 -40.99
N GLN A 144 -12.80 -56.88 -40.20
CA GLN A 144 -13.01 -57.00 -38.76
C GLN A 144 -11.67 -57.04 -38.03
N LEU A 145 -11.60 -56.32 -36.90
CA LEU A 145 -10.49 -56.41 -35.97
C LEU A 145 -11.00 -56.83 -34.59
N ASP A 146 -10.61 -58.01 -34.15
CA ASP A 146 -10.79 -58.44 -32.76
C ASP A 146 -9.55 -58.08 -31.95
N ILE A 147 -9.76 -57.51 -30.78
CA ILE A 147 -8.72 -57.10 -29.84
C ILE A 147 -9.07 -57.75 -28.51
N SER A 148 -8.15 -58.51 -27.93
CA SER A 148 -8.39 -59.23 -26.67
C SER A 148 -7.23 -59.05 -25.69
N ALA A 149 -7.55 -58.56 -24.49
CA ALA A 149 -6.58 -58.34 -23.41
C ALA A 149 -7.27 -58.45 -22.05
N ASN A 150 -6.57 -59.01 -21.05
CA ASN A 150 -7.00 -59.05 -19.64
C ASN A 150 -8.44 -59.57 -19.41
N GLY A 151 -8.90 -60.51 -20.23
CA GLY A 151 -10.25 -61.07 -20.14
C GLY A 151 -11.34 -60.24 -20.82
N GLN A 152 -11.00 -59.07 -21.39
CA GLN A 152 -11.88 -58.25 -22.21
C GLN A 152 -11.62 -58.47 -23.71
N SER A 153 -12.66 -58.24 -24.52
CA SER A 153 -12.59 -58.33 -25.98
C SER A 153 -13.38 -57.22 -26.63
N HIS A 154 -12.72 -56.46 -27.51
CA HIS A 154 -13.35 -55.46 -28.37
C HIS A 154 -13.33 -55.96 -29.81
N THR A 155 -14.49 -55.92 -30.46
CA THR A 155 -14.61 -56.27 -31.88
C THR A 155 -15.01 -55.03 -32.66
N LEU A 156 -14.15 -54.62 -33.59
CA LEU A 156 -14.39 -53.52 -34.53
C LEU A 156 -14.86 -54.10 -35.86
N LEU A 157 -16.11 -53.83 -36.22
CA LEU A 157 -16.73 -54.34 -37.44
C LEU A 157 -16.70 -53.31 -38.57
N ASN A 158 -16.81 -53.80 -39.81
CA ASN A 158 -16.86 -52.96 -41.01
C ASN A 158 -15.71 -51.92 -41.07
N SER A 159 -14.55 -52.32 -40.57
CA SER A 159 -13.36 -51.51 -40.35
C SER A 159 -12.71 -51.10 -41.67
N ASP A 160 -12.20 -49.88 -41.70
CA ASP A 160 -11.18 -49.35 -42.63
C ASP A 160 -10.12 -48.69 -41.74
N LEU A 161 -9.13 -49.49 -41.31
CA LEU A 161 -8.20 -49.16 -40.22
C LEU A 161 -6.74 -49.27 -40.66
N THR A 162 -5.92 -48.37 -40.16
CA THR A 162 -4.46 -48.51 -40.13
C THR A 162 -4.05 -48.99 -38.75
N VAL A 163 -3.32 -50.10 -38.70
CA VAL A 163 -2.76 -50.68 -37.47
C VAL A 163 -1.24 -50.60 -37.53
N ALA A 164 -0.60 -50.11 -36.48
CA ALA A 164 0.85 -49.98 -36.41
C ALA A 164 1.43 -50.44 -35.08
N PHE A 165 2.65 -50.95 -35.13
CA PHE A 165 3.46 -51.45 -34.02
C PHE A 165 4.82 -50.72 -33.95
N ASP A 166 5.40 -50.66 -32.75
CA ASP A 166 6.79 -50.22 -32.56
C ASP A 166 7.81 -51.33 -32.87
N ASP A 167 9.10 -51.01 -32.71
CA ASP A 167 10.21 -51.94 -32.98
C ASP A 167 10.22 -53.12 -32.00
N GLU A 168 9.61 -52.97 -30.81
CA GLU A 168 9.42 -54.00 -29.81
C GLU A 168 8.16 -54.87 -30.05
N GLY A 169 7.33 -54.53 -31.04
CA GLY A 169 6.11 -55.25 -31.40
C GLY A 169 4.88 -54.84 -30.59
N ASN A 170 4.95 -53.76 -29.82
CA ASN A 170 3.81 -53.20 -29.11
C ASN A 170 2.93 -52.39 -30.07
N LEU A 171 1.63 -52.49 -29.92
CA LEU A 171 0.63 -51.73 -30.65
C LEU A 171 0.77 -50.25 -30.30
N ILE A 172 0.94 -49.41 -31.33
CA ILE A 172 1.07 -47.96 -31.18
C ILE A 172 0.00 -47.17 -31.91
N ALA A 173 -0.73 -47.78 -32.86
CA ALA A 173 -1.83 -47.11 -33.54
C ALA A 173 -2.91 -48.10 -33.99
N VAL A 174 -4.17 -47.68 -33.84
CA VAL A 174 -5.35 -48.23 -34.51
C VAL A 174 -6.19 -47.03 -34.91
N GLU A 175 -6.12 -46.64 -36.17
CA GLU A 175 -6.69 -45.38 -36.66
C GLU A 175 -7.55 -45.59 -37.90
N GLY A 176 -8.72 -44.97 -37.95
CA GLY A 176 -9.57 -45.00 -39.14
C GLY A 176 -11.05 -45.03 -38.78
N GLU A 177 -11.86 -45.65 -39.62
CA GLU A 177 -13.30 -45.77 -39.38
C GLU A 177 -13.70 -47.22 -39.12
N ALA A 178 -14.50 -47.43 -38.07
CA ALA A 178 -15.10 -48.73 -37.79
C ALA A 178 -16.43 -48.58 -37.07
N GLU A 179 -17.20 -49.66 -37.01
CA GLU A 179 -18.26 -49.78 -36.03
C GLU A 179 -17.65 -50.04 -34.64
N ALA A 180 -18.04 -49.22 -33.67
CA ALA A 180 -17.57 -49.34 -32.30
C ALA A 180 -18.04 -50.67 -31.68
N PRO A 181 -17.31 -51.21 -30.68
CA PRO A 181 -17.69 -52.44 -30.01
C PRO A 181 -19.09 -52.36 -29.40
N ALA A 182 -19.90 -53.41 -29.56
CA ALA A 182 -21.22 -53.47 -28.94
C ALA A 182 -21.14 -53.42 -27.40
N GLN A 183 -20.08 -53.99 -26.82
CA GLN A 183 -19.74 -53.87 -25.40
C GLN A 183 -18.50 -52.99 -25.27
N LEU A 184 -18.63 -51.83 -24.64
CA LEU A 184 -17.55 -50.84 -24.51
C LEU A 184 -16.74 -51.02 -23.22
N SER A 185 -17.37 -51.54 -22.17
CA SER A 185 -16.76 -51.94 -20.91
C SER A 185 -17.63 -53.02 -20.25
N ASP A 186 -17.23 -53.58 -19.10
CA ASP A 186 -18.01 -54.62 -18.41
C ASP A 186 -19.46 -54.21 -18.09
N ASN A 187 -19.70 -52.90 -17.98
CA ASN A 187 -20.97 -52.33 -17.54
C ASN A 187 -21.55 -51.31 -18.54
N VAL A 188 -21.02 -51.22 -19.77
CA VAL A 188 -21.55 -50.32 -20.79
C VAL A 188 -21.73 -51.04 -22.13
N THR A 189 -22.96 -51.03 -22.62
CA THR A 189 -23.37 -51.66 -23.88
C THR A 189 -23.97 -50.62 -24.83
N LEU A 190 -23.56 -50.62 -26.10
CA LEU A 190 -24.23 -49.90 -27.18
C LEU A 190 -25.46 -50.68 -27.64
N ASN A 191 -26.62 -50.02 -27.66
CA ASN A 191 -27.89 -50.68 -28.00
C ASN A 191 -28.04 -50.92 -29.51
N THR A 192 -27.21 -50.29 -30.35
CA THR A 192 -27.20 -50.41 -31.81
C THR A 192 -25.78 -50.34 -32.36
N ALA A 193 -25.58 -50.74 -33.62
CA ALA A 193 -24.30 -50.58 -34.30
C ALA A 193 -24.02 -49.10 -34.58
N VAL A 194 -22.85 -48.63 -34.16
CA VAL A 194 -22.48 -47.21 -34.23
C VAL A 194 -21.21 -47.05 -35.04
N ARG A 195 -21.30 -46.32 -36.16
CA ARG A 195 -20.12 -45.90 -36.93
C ARG A 195 -19.34 -44.83 -36.16
N SER A 196 -18.03 -45.01 -36.05
CA SER A 196 -17.13 -44.12 -35.32
C SER A 196 -15.81 -43.93 -36.06
N ILE A 197 -15.14 -42.81 -35.80
CA ILE A 197 -13.70 -42.70 -36.05
C ILE A 197 -13.00 -43.26 -34.82
N VAL A 198 -12.14 -44.25 -35.04
CA VAL A 198 -11.37 -44.95 -34.02
C VAL A 198 -9.96 -44.36 -33.98
N GLY A 199 -9.43 -44.18 -32.78
CA GLY A 199 -8.02 -43.88 -32.55
C GLY A 199 -7.50 -44.63 -31.32
N TYR A 200 -6.18 -44.84 -31.26
CA TYR A 200 -5.51 -45.47 -30.13
C TYR A 200 -4.33 -44.59 -29.70
N TYR A 201 -4.54 -43.81 -28.64
CA TYR A 201 -3.66 -42.71 -28.24
C TYR A 201 -3.15 -42.91 -26.82
N THR A 202 -1.96 -42.39 -26.54
CA THR A 202 -1.46 -42.24 -25.16
C THR A 202 -2.28 -41.20 -24.40
N GLY A 203 -2.36 -41.33 -23.07
CA GLY A 203 -2.96 -40.31 -22.22
C GLY A 203 -2.27 -38.96 -22.39
N ALA A 204 -0.95 -38.94 -22.63
CA ALA A 204 -0.18 -37.72 -22.86
C ALA A 204 -0.64 -36.98 -24.13
N GLU A 205 -0.97 -37.71 -25.20
CA GLU A 205 -1.53 -37.13 -26.43
C GLU A 205 -2.94 -36.60 -26.20
N LEU A 206 -3.78 -37.34 -25.46
CA LEU A 206 -5.16 -36.94 -25.16
C LEU A 206 -5.24 -35.74 -24.21
N ASN A 207 -4.38 -35.69 -23.19
CA ASN A 207 -4.28 -34.59 -22.24
C ASN A 207 -3.84 -33.27 -22.89
N GLN A 208 -3.22 -33.32 -24.08
CA GLN A 208 -2.87 -32.14 -24.88
C GLN A 208 -4.00 -31.69 -25.82
N MET A 209 -5.09 -32.45 -25.92
CA MET A 209 -6.23 -32.08 -26.75
C MET A 209 -7.18 -31.19 -25.94
N ASP A 210 -7.27 -29.91 -26.30
CA ASP A 210 -8.18 -28.93 -25.67
C ASP A 210 -9.66 -29.36 -25.66
N ALA A 211 -10.04 -30.37 -26.43
CA ALA A 211 -11.42 -30.85 -26.57
C ALA A 211 -11.82 -31.91 -25.52
N ILE A 212 -10.91 -32.33 -24.63
CA ILE A 212 -11.12 -33.46 -23.71
C ILE A 212 -11.10 -32.96 -22.26
N ASN A 213 -12.26 -32.87 -21.62
CA ASN A 213 -12.42 -32.38 -20.23
C ASN A 213 -12.15 -33.46 -19.16
N ILE A 214 -11.15 -34.32 -19.40
CA ILE A 214 -10.72 -35.39 -18.49
C ILE A 214 -9.19 -35.48 -18.53
N SER A 215 -8.58 -35.68 -17.36
CA SER A 215 -7.16 -36.01 -17.25
C SER A 215 -6.99 -37.52 -17.23
N LEU A 216 -6.03 -38.02 -18.01
CA LEU A 216 -5.70 -39.44 -18.15
C LEU A 216 -4.25 -39.71 -17.76
N LYS A 217 -3.90 -40.96 -17.47
CA LYS A 217 -2.51 -41.32 -17.15
C LYS A 217 -1.66 -41.26 -18.43
N ASP A 218 -0.64 -40.40 -18.42
CA ASP A 218 0.19 -40.12 -19.59
C ASP A 218 0.76 -41.37 -20.29
N GLN A 219 1.16 -42.37 -19.49
CA GLN A 219 1.82 -43.59 -19.95
C GLN A 219 0.85 -44.68 -20.43
N VAL A 220 -0.46 -44.53 -20.21
CA VAL A 220 -1.48 -45.50 -20.60
C VAL A 220 -2.02 -45.15 -21.98
N ARG A 221 -2.37 -46.16 -22.78
CA ARG A 221 -3.00 -45.98 -24.09
C ARG A 221 -4.46 -46.34 -24.04
N TYR A 222 -5.28 -45.50 -24.67
CA TYR A 222 -6.73 -45.55 -24.63
C TYR A 222 -7.30 -45.68 -26.05
N PHE A 223 -8.39 -46.45 -26.19
CA PHE A 223 -9.20 -46.42 -27.39
C PHE A 223 -10.15 -45.23 -27.33
N VAL A 224 -10.20 -44.49 -28.43
CA VAL A 224 -11.05 -43.32 -28.58
C VAL A 224 -12.00 -43.54 -29.74
N TYR A 225 -13.29 -43.47 -29.46
CA TYR A 225 -14.36 -43.56 -30.45
C TYR A 225 -15.03 -42.19 -30.57
N MET A 226 -14.90 -41.56 -31.73
CA MET A 226 -15.56 -40.30 -32.05
C MET A 226 -16.79 -40.56 -32.91
N ILE A 227 -17.97 -40.21 -32.40
CA ILE A 227 -19.26 -40.57 -33.01
C ILE A 227 -20.02 -39.30 -33.40
N GLU A 228 -20.47 -39.23 -34.66
CA GLU A 228 -21.13 -38.04 -35.22
C GLU A 228 -22.66 -38.05 -35.08
N ASN A 229 -23.24 -39.18 -34.68
CA ASN A 229 -24.67 -39.37 -34.59
C ASN A 229 -25.11 -39.61 -33.14
N GLN A 230 -26.39 -39.41 -32.86
CA GLN A 230 -26.99 -39.78 -31.57
C GLN A 230 -26.83 -41.30 -31.34
N ILE A 231 -26.54 -41.67 -30.09
CA ILE A 231 -26.42 -43.07 -29.67
C ILE A 231 -27.26 -43.35 -28.42
N ASP A 232 -27.68 -44.60 -28.30
CA ASP A 232 -28.33 -45.12 -27.10
C ASP A 232 -27.42 -46.19 -26.48
N LEU A 233 -27.15 -46.05 -25.19
CA LEU A 233 -26.37 -46.97 -24.38
C LEU A 233 -27.19 -47.50 -23.21
N THR A 234 -26.85 -48.71 -22.78
CA THR A 234 -27.26 -49.28 -21.50
C THR A 234 -26.05 -49.28 -20.58
N ILE A 235 -26.19 -48.68 -19.40
CA ILE A 235 -25.17 -48.65 -18.36
C ILE A 235 -25.66 -49.48 -17.17
N ASP A 236 -24.98 -50.57 -16.85
CA ASP A 236 -25.23 -51.33 -15.62
C ASP A 236 -24.55 -50.63 -14.44
N ASN A 237 -25.35 -50.03 -13.56
CA ASN A 237 -24.81 -49.27 -12.43
C ASN A 237 -24.07 -50.20 -11.44
N ARG A 238 -22.84 -49.81 -11.11
CA ARG A 238 -21.93 -50.59 -10.24
C ARG A 238 -22.37 -50.64 -8.77
N ASP A 239 -23.22 -49.70 -8.36
CA ASP A 239 -23.86 -49.67 -7.03
C ASP A 239 -24.96 -50.73 -6.86
N GLY A 240 -25.33 -51.44 -7.93
CA GLY A 240 -26.38 -52.46 -7.94
C GLY A 240 -27.80 -51.91 -8.13
N SER A 241 -27.97 -50.63 -8.47
CA SER A 241 -29.28 -50.01 -8.75
C SER A 241 -29.94 -50.51 -10.05
N GLY A 242 -29.21 -51.27 -10.88
CA GLY A 242 -29.69 -51.89 -12.11
C GLY A 242 -29.32 -51.09 -13.37
N PRO A 243 -29.66 -51.59 -14.57
CA PRO A 243 -29.33 -50.93 -15.84
C PRO A 243 -30.11 -49.63 -16.03
N GLU A 244 -29.41 -48.58 -16.42
CA GLU A 244 -29.94 -47.32 -16.91
C GLU A 244 -29.79 -47.21 -18.44
N GLN A 245 -30.79 -46.63 -19.11
CA GLN A 245 -30.69 -46.28 -20.52
C GLN A 245 -30.34 -44.80 -20.67
N VAL A 246 -29.24 -44.53 -21.35
CA VAL A 246 -28.74 -43.16 -21.60
C VAL A 246 -28.75 -42.91 -23.10
N THR A 247 -29.31 -41.77 -23.50
CA THR A 247 -29.24 -41.29 -24.89
C THR A 247 -28.26 -40.11 -24.95
N LEU A 248 -27.22 -40.23 -25.76
CA LEU A 248 -26.24 -39.18 -25.97
C LEU A 248 -26.44 -38.54 -27.35
N THR A 249 -26.46 -37.21 -27.38
CA THR A 249 -26.57 -36.43 -28.61
C THR A 249 -25.27 -35.68 -28.86
N PRO A 250 -24.74 -35.66 -30.10
CA PRO A 250 -23.55 -34.90 -30.42
C PRO A 250 -23.79 -33.39 -30.24
N PRO A 251 -22.77 -32.62 -29.84
CA PRO A 251 -22.84 -31.16 -29.84
C PRO A 251 -23.09 -30.57 -31.23
N LEU A 252 -23.52 -29.31 -31.29
CA LEU A 252 -23.71 -28.62 -32.57
C LEU A 252 -22.34 -28.51 -33.30
N ASN A 253 -22.17 -29.28 -34.37
CA ASN A 253 -20.89 -29.49 -35.09
C ASN A 253 -19.80 -30.23 -34.29
N GLY A 254 -20.17 -30.92 -33.20
CA GLY A 254 -19.28 -31.74 -32.39
C GLY A 254 -19.47 -33.23 -32.61
N LYS A 255 -18.71 -34.03 -31.86
CA LYS A 255 -18.82 -35.49 -31.82
C LYS A 255 -19.03 -35.93 -30.37
N ILE A 256 -19.68 -37.07 -30.18
CA ILE A 256 -19.67 -37.77 -28.90
C ILE A 256 -18.32 -38.45 -28.79
N LEU A 257 -17.60 -38.18 -27.70
CA LEU A 257 -16.33 -38.80 -27.40
C LEU A 257 -16.55 -39.92 -26.40
N ILE A 258 -16.10 -41.12 -26.76
CA ILE A 258 -16.04 -42.27 -25.85
C ILE A 258 -14.59 -42.70 -25.74
N ILE A 259 -14.08 -42.75 -24.52
CA ILE A 259 -12.73 -43.23 -24.21
C ILE A 259 -12.85 -44.52 -23.40
N THR A 260 -12.10 -45.55 -23.79
CA THR A 260 -12.03 -46.82 -23.05
C THR A 260 -10.58 -47.23 -22.81
N ASP A 261 -10.34 -47.87 -21.66
CA ASP A 261 -9.11 -48.58 -21.34
C ASP A 261 -9.43 -50.08 -21.35
N MET A 262 -8.68 -50.87 -22.13
CA MET A 262 -8.89 -52.33 -22.19
C MET A 262 -8.23 -53.08 -21.03
N SER A 263 -7.40 -52.38 -20.26
CA SER A 263 -6.68 -52.93 -19.12
C SER A 263 -7.30 -52.59 -17.78
N ASP A 264 -8.20 -51.62 -17.78
CA ASP A 264 -9.03 -51.22 -16.66
C ASP A 264 -10.40 -50.90 -17.25
N PRO A 265 -11.49 -51.61 -16.90
CA PRO A 265 -12.83 -51.31 -17.36
C PRO A 265 -13.19 -49.85 -17.04
N MET A 266 -12.85 -48.97 -17.97
CA MET A 266 -12.95 -47.53 -17.88
C MET A 266 -13.81 -47.06 -19.04
N PHE A 267 -14.73 -46.16 -18.73
CA PHE A 267 -15.58 -45.52 -19.70
C PHE A 267 -15.62 -44.04 -19.37
N TYR A 268 -15.33 -43.18 -20.33
CA TYR A 268 -15.63 -41.76 -20.24
C TYR A 268 -16.50 -41.35 -21.40
N ARG A 269 -17.62 -40.69 -21.09
CA ARG A 269 -18.50 -40.05 -22.07
C ARG A 269 -18.46 -38.55 -21.90
N PHE A 270 -18.42 -37.86 -23.02
CA PHE A 270 -18.59 -36.41 -23.09
C PHE A 270 -19.60 -36.06 -24.16
N ALA A 271 -20.61 -35.27 -23.78
CA ALA A 271 -21.64 -34.76 -24.68
C ALA A 271 -22.25 -33.45 -24.17
N SER A 272 -22.83 -32.67 -25.07
CA SER A 272 -23.63 -31.49 -24.71
C SER A 272 -25.12 -31.78 -24.85
N ILE A 273 -25.92 -31.33 -23.90
CA ILE A 273 -27.38 -31.39 -24.00
C ILE A 273 -27.87 -30.16 -24.80
N PRO A 274 -28.82 -30.26 -25.76
CA PRO A 274 -29.34 -29.08 -26.45
C PRO A 274 -29.91 -28.04 -25.47
N PHE A 275 -29.36 -26.83 -25.48
CA PHE A 275 -29.68 -25.74 -24.53
C PHE A 275 -29.39 -26.07 -23.05
N GLY A 276 -28.56 -27.08 -22.76
CA GLY A 276 -28.12 -27.46 -21.42
C GLY A 276 -26.60 -27.41 -21.25
N PRO A 277 -26.10 -27.66 -20.03
CA PRO A 277 -24.67 -27.71 -19.75
C PRO A 277 -23.97 -28.87 -20.46
N GLU A 278 -22.66 -28.75 -20.63
CA GLU A 278 -21.82 -29.89 -20.97
C GLU A 278 -21.86 -30.91 -19.84
N ILE A 279 -21.97 -32.18 -20.18
CA ILE A 279 -21.91 -33.28 -19.22
C ILE A 279 -20.76 -34.20 -19.61
N GLY A 280 -19.89 -34.44 -18.64
CA GLY A 280 -18.84 -35.44 -18.71
C GLY A 280 -19.06 -36.40 -17.56
N HIS A 281 -19.02 -37.70 -17.83
CA HIS A 281 -19.03 -38.71 -16.78
C HIS A 281 -18.09 -39.83 -17.19
N GLY A 282 -17.24 -40.24 -16.28
CA GLY A 282 -16.48 -41.46 -16.46
C GLY A 282 -16.25 -42.23 -15.18
N ASP A 283 -16.10 -43.53 -15.37
CA ASP A 283 -15.79 -44.48 -14.33
C ASP A 283 -14.56 -45.29 -14.72
N SER A 284 -13.76 -45.67 -13.72
CA SER A 284 -12.56 -46.51 -13.84
C SER A 284 -12.61 -47.53 -12.71
N TYR A 285 -12.55 -48.83 -13.04
CA TYR A 285 -12.71 -49.90 -12.07
C TYR A 285 -11.57 -49.94 -11.05
N HIS A 286 -10.34 -49.73 -11.51
CA HIS A 286 -9.15 -49.71 -10.65
C HIS A 286 -8.73 -48.31 -10.19
N GLY A 287 -9.54 -47.28 -10.45
CA GLY A 287 -9.29 -45.95 -9.91
C GLY A 287 -8.13 -45.21 -10.56
N ARG A 288 -8.08 -45.16 -11.89
CA ARG A 288 -7.00 -44.59 -12.70
C ARG A 288 -7.26 -43.20 -13.25
N LEU A 289 -8.22 -42.48 -12.68
CA LEU A 289 -8.54 -41.12 -13.09
C LEU A 289 -7.71 -40.13 -12.26
N PRO A 290 -6.63 -39.56 -12.80
CA PRO A 290 -5.80 -38.63 -12.04
C PRO A 290 -6.58 -37.34 -11.73
N PHE A 291 -6.48 -36.93 -10.47
CA PHE A 291 -6.77 -35.57 -10.03
C PHE A 291 -5.47 -34.85 -9.70
N ILE A 292 -5.25 -33.72 -10.36
CA ILE A 292 -4.14 -32.81 -10.09
C ILE A 292 -4.74 -31.44 -9.78
N PRO A 293 -4.49 -30.87 -8.58
CA PRO A 293 -4.94 -29.52 -8.28
C PRO A 293 -4.44 -28.50 -9.30
N SER A 294 -5.32 -27.68 -9.88
CA SER A 294 -4.93 -26.63 -10.83
C SER A 294 -4.27 -25.43 -10.15
N LEU A 295 -4.53 -25.24 -8.84
CA LEU A 295 -3.95 -24.18 -8.03
C LEU A 295 -3.03 -24.79 -6.97
N GLY A 296 -1.81 -24.26 -6.85
CA GLY A 296 -0.84 -24.78 -5.89
C GLY A 296 -1.14 -24.33 -4.47
N TYR A 297 -1.52 -25.23 -3.56
CA TYR A 297 -1.68 -24.99 -2.12
C TYR A 297 -1.24 -26.25 -1.38
N GLY A 298 -0.33 -26.15 -0.40
CA GLY A 298 0.30 -27.32 0.23
C GLY A 298 -0.65 -28.27 0.99
N LYS A 299 -1.93 -27.90 1.15
CA LYS A 299 -2.98 -28.76 1.71
C LYS A 299 -3.80 -29.50 0.63
N LEU A 300 -3.67 -29.12 -0.64
CA LEU A 300 -4.29 -29.82 -1.75
C LEU A 300 -3.42 -31.03 -2.15
N GLN A 301 -4.05 -32.19 -2.29
CA GLN A 301 -3.38 -33.43 -2.64
C GLN A 301 -3.79 -33.91 -4.04
N SER A 302 -2.82 -34.40 -4.80
CA SER A 302 -3.12 -35.19 -6.01
C SER A 302 -3.48 -36.63 -5.59
N PHE A 303 -4.36 -37.27 -6.34
CA PHE A 303 -4.72 -38.68 -6.13
C PHE A 303 -5.36 -39.26 -7.39
N ASP A 304 -5.47 -40.58 -7.46
CA ASP A 304 -6.26 -41.24 -8.51
C ASP A 304 -7.63 -41.69 -8.00
N GLY A 305 -8.66 -41.34 -8.77
CA GLY A 305 -10.06 -41.61 -8.49
C GLY A 305 -10.68 -42.66 -9.40
N HIS A 306 -11.86 -43.13 -9.01
CA HIS A 306 -12.66 -44.13 -9.71
C HIS A 306 -13.77 -43.50 -10.52
N LEU A 307 -14.14 -42.26 -10.22
CA LEU A 307 -15.19 -41.51 -10.89
C LEU A 307 -14.66 -40.14 -11.29
N VAL A 308 -15.14 -39.64 -12.42
CA VAL A 308 -14.96 -38.26 -12.85
C VAL A 308 -16.29 -37.74 -13.37
N ASP A 309 -16.66 -36.55 -12.97
CA ASP A 309 -17.82 -35.84 -13.52
C ASP A 309 -17.42 -34.43 -13.92
N LEU A 310 -18.12 -33.90 -14.91
CA LEU A 310 -18.07 -32.50 -15.33
C LEU A 310 -19.48 -31.92 -15.22
N GLY A 311 -19.61 -30.81 -14.52
CA GLY A 311 -20.88 -30.11 -14.38
C GLY A 311 -20.89 -29.13 -13.22
N SER A 312 -22.03 -29.03 -12.54
CA SER A 312 -22.15 -28.28 -11.29
C SER A 312 -22.56 -29.20 -10.16
N THR A 313 -22.01 -28.98 -8.98
CA THR A 313 -22.33 -29.71 -7.75
C THR A 313 -22.34 -28.74 -6.57
N SER A 314 -23.10 -29.08 -5.53
CA SER A 314 -23.16 -28.30 -4.29
C SER A 314 -22.70 -29.16 -3.13
N LEU A 315 -21.80 -28.64 -2.29
CA LEU A 315 -21.34 -29.29 -1.07
C LEU A 315 -21.83 -28.54 0.16
N GLY A 316 -22.53 -29.23 1.05
CA GLY A 316 -22.87 -28.71 2.38
C GLY A 316 -21.79 -29.07 3.39
N PHE A 317 -21.51 -28.20 4.37
CA PHE A 317 -20.67 -28.56 5.53
C PHE A 317 -21.40 -28.13 6.81
N LYS A 318 -21.22 -28.80 7.95
CA LYS A 318 -21.91 -28.36 9.19
C LYS A 318 -21.58 -26.93 9.60
N VAL A 319 -20.37 -26.48 9.28
CA VAL A 319 -19.87 -25.13 9.56
C VAL A 319 -20.28 -24.09 8.49
N PHE A 320 -20.78 -24.50 7.32
CA PHE A 320 -21.11 -23.62 6.19
C PHE A 320 -22.38 -24.07 5.43
N ASP A 321 -23.29 -23.15 5.11
CA ASP A 321 -24.57 -23.51 4.48
C ASP A 321 -24.39 -24.31 3.16
N PHE A 322 -23.59 -23.84 2.20
CA PHE A 322 -23.27 -24.57 0.96
C PHE A 322 -22.15 -23.89 0.15
N PHE A 323 -21.42 -24.69 -0.63
CA PHE A 323 -20.51 -24.24 -1.68
C PHE A 323 -20.99 -24.79 -3.02
N ASP A 324 -21.27 -23.91 -3.97
CA ASP A 324 -21.62 -24.29 -5.33
C ASP A 324 -20.36 -24.32 -6.19
N PHE A 325 -19.99 -25.49 -6.68
CA PHE A 325 -18.88 -25.70 -7.59
C PHE A 325 -19.37 -25.95 -9.01
N SER A 326 -18.61 -25.47 -9.99
CA SER A 326 -18.76 -25.86 -11.38
C SER A 326 -17.41 -26.18 -11.98
N GLY A 327 -17.28 -27.33 -12.63
CA GLY A 327 -16.03 -27.78 -13.22
C GLY A 327 -15.95 -29.30 -13.24
N THR A 328 -14.72 -29.80 -13.21
CA THR A 328 -14.44 -31.24 -13.18
C THR A 328 -14.16 -31.66 -11.75
N TRP A 329 -14.76 -32.75 -11.30
CA TRP A 329 -14.35 -33.40 -10.07
C TRP A 329 -14.09 -34.87 -10.25
N VAL A 330 -13.13 -35.35 -9.47
CA VAL A 330 -12.67 -36.73 -9.44
C VAL A 330 -12.90 -37.26 -8.05
N THR A 331 -13.43 -38.48 -7.94
CA THR A 331 -13.77 -39.09 -6.65
C THR A 331 -13.14 -40.47 -6.53
N LYS A 332 -12.43 -40.72 -5.43
CA LYS A 332 -11.87 -42.03 -5.08
C LYS A 332 -12.81 -42.74 -4.11
N ILE A 333 -13.52 -43.76 -4.60
CA ILE A 333 -14.44 -44.58 -3.80
C ILE A 333 -14.16 -46.07 -4.10
N PRO A 334 -13.56 -46.83 -3.17
CA PRO A 334 -13.16 -48.22 -3.42
C PRO A 334 -14.33 -49.19 -3.70
N THR A 335 -15.54 -48.86 -3.25
CA THR A 335 -16.71 -49.76 -3.35
C THR A 335 -17.79 -49.24 -4.29
N PHE A 336 -17.56 -48.14 -5.02
CA PHE A 336 -18.57 -47.46 -5.86
C PHE A 336 -19.90 -47.15 -5.14
N ASN A 337 -19.89 -47.00 -3.82
CA ASN A 337 -21.07 -46.60 -3.04
C ASN A 337 -21.25 -45.07 -3.09
N GLU A 338 -22.49 -44.58 -2.98
CA GLU A 338 -22.76 -43.14 -2.92
C GLU A 338 -22.24 -42.50 -1.61
N VAL A 339 -21.64 -41.32 -1.75
CA VAL A 339 -21.22 -40.45 -0.63
C VAL A 339 -22.36 -39.51 -0.28
N ASP A 340 -22.60 -39.29 1.01
CA ASP A 340 -23.52 -38.24 1.46
C ASP A 340 -22.90 -36.85 1.25
N LEU A 341 -23.23 -36.20 0.13
CA LEU A 341 -22.73 -34.86 -0.20
C LEU A 341 -23.39 -33.73 0.63
N THR A 342 -24.40 -34.06 1.45
CA THR A 342 -25.04 -33.07 2.35
C THR A 342 -24.27 -32.89 3.65
N ASP A 343 -23.55 -33.93 4.10
CA ASP A 343 -22.66 -33.91 5.26
C ASP A 343 -21.38 -34.73 4.96
N PRO A 344 -20.56 -34.27 4.00
CA PRO A 344 -19.50 -35.06 3.39
C PRO A 344 -18.41 -35.45 4.38
N LEU A 345 -18.06 -34.58 5.35
CA LEU A 345 -17.03 -34.84 6.37
C LEU A 345 -17.50 -35.82 7.47
N ASN A 346 -18.78 -36.19 7.49
CA ASN A 346 -19.37 -37.13 8.45
C ASN A 346 -19.85 -38.42 7.77
N SER A 347 -19.48 -38.62 6.51
CA SER A 347 -19.81 -39.83 5.75
C SER A 347 -19.22 -41.08 6.41
N THR A 348 -19.98 -42.17 6.42
CA THR A 348 -19.54 -43.45 7.00
C THR A 348 -18.52 -44.20 6.13
N LEU A 349 -18.32 -43.75 4.89
CA LEU A 349 -17.41 -44.33 3.93
C LEU A 349 -16.14 -43.49 3.85
N THR A 350 -15.00 -44.17 3.69
CA THR A 350 -13.73 -43.51 3.38
C THR A 350 -13.66 -43.17 1.90
N TYR A 351 -13.37 -41.91 1.58
CA TYR A 351 -13.24 -41.45 0.20
C TYR A 351 -12.34 -40.21 0.09
N LYS A 352 -11.88 -39.93 -1.14
CA LYS A 352 -11.24 -38.67 -1.50
C LYS A 352 -12.03 -38.02 -2.63
N MET A 353 -12.07 -36.69 -2.67
CA MET A 353 -12.64 -35.94 -3.78
C MET A 353 -11.73 -34.77 -4.13
N GLY A 354 -11.65 -34.45 -5.41
CA GLY A 354 -10.86 -33.35 -5.94
C GLY A 354 -11.71 -32.59 -6.93
N LEU A 355 -11.71 -31.27 -6.85
CA LEU A 355 -12.50 -30.37 -7.70
C LEU A 355 -11.55 -29.35 -8.34
N ASN A 356 -11.68 -29.13 -9.65
CA ASN A 356 -11.07 -28.01 -10.36
C ASN A 356 -12.16 -27.30 -11.18
N GLY A 357 -12.23 -25.97 -11.07
CA GLY A 357 -13.19 -25.17 -11.82
C GLY A 357 -13.44 -23.81 -11.18
N GLU A 358 -14.69 -23.47 -10.98
CA GLU A 358 -15.14 -22.25 -10.32
C GLU A 358 -15.97 -22.59 -9.08
N ALA A 359 -15.94 -21.70 -8.08
CA ALA A 359 -16.77 -21.82 -6.88
C ALA A 359 -17.52 -20.52 -6.60
N ASN A 360 -18.77 -20.65 -6.15
CA ASN A 360 -19.58 -19.57 -5.61
C ASN A 360 -20.13 -19.98 -4.23
N TYR A 361 -19.89 -19.14 -3.23
CA TYR A 361 -20.30 -19.45 -1.86
C TYR A 361 -20.44 -18.20 -1.00
N GLY A 362 -21.27 -18.31 0.04
CA GLY A 362 -21.44 -17.31 1.08
C GLY A 362 -20.93 -17.82 2.43
N LEU A 363 -20.14 -17.00 3.13
CA LEU A 363 -19.66 -17.27 4.48
C LEU A 363 -20.17 -16.21 5.45
N SER A 364 -20.90 -16.64 6.48
CA SER A 364 -21.22 -15.79 7.63
C SER A 364 -20.14 -15.93 8.71
N VAL A 365 -19.49 -14.82 9.08
CA VAL A 365 -18.58 -14.78 10.24
C VAL A 365 -19.25 -14.05 11.39
N PHE A 366 -19.23 -14.68 12.56
CA PHE A 366 -19.85 -14.13 13.76
C PHE A 366 -19.26 -12.75 14.08
N GLY A 367 -20.14 -11.80 14.38
CA GLY A 367 -19.74 -10.45 14.76
C GLY A 367 -19.19 -9.59 13.62
N VAL A 368 -19.16 -10.04 12.36
CA VAL A 368 -18.70 -9.23 11.22
C VAL A 368 -19.76 -9.12 10.13
N GLY A 369 -20.21 -10.25 9.58
CA GLY A 369 -21.18 -10.25 8.48
C GLY A 369 -20.96 -11.37 7.46
N ILE A 370 -21.60 -11.24 6.31
CA ILE A 370 -21.56 -12.25 5.24
C ILE A 370 -20.57 -11.80 4.16
N PHE A 371 -19.58 -12.65 3.91
CA PHE A 371 -18.71 -12.59 2.74
C PHE A 371 -19.33 -13.42 1.61
N SER A 372 -19.32 -12.93 0.37
CA SER A 372 -20.02 -13.56 -0.77
C SER A 372 -19.11 -13.72 -1.97
N PHE A 373 -18.38 -14.83 -2.08
CA PHE A 373 -17.33 -15.01 -3.07
C PHE A 373 -17.90 -15.49 -4.41
N PRO A 374 -17.88 -14.68 -5.50
CA PRO A 374 -18.41 -15.09 -6.77
C PRO A 374 -17.34 -15.71 -7.68
N PHE A 375 -17.61 -16.91 -8.18
CA PHE A 375 -17.03 -17.54 -9.39
C PHE A 375 -15.55 -17.23 -9.67
N GLY A 376 -14.68 -17.57 -8.73
CA GLY A 376 -13.23 -17.53 -8.93
C GLY A 376 -12.68 -18.90 -9.35
N GLU A 377 -11.57 -18.91 -10.10
CA GLU A 377 -10.83 -20.16 -10.36
C GLU A 377 -10.51 -20.82 -9.02
N THR A 378 -10.88 -22.09 -8.89
CA THR A 378 -10.88 -22.84 -7.64
C THR A 378 -10.32 -24.24 -7.85
N SER A 379 -9.50 -24.67 -6.90
CA SER A 379 -9.08 -26.06 -6.76
C SER A 379 -9.30 -26.49 -5.32
N ALA A 380 -9.94 -27.64 -5.11
CA ALA A 380 -10.27 -28.14 -3.79
C ALA A 380 -10.05 -29.64 -3.68
N THR A 381 -9.69 -30.10 -2.49
CA THR A 381 -9.58 -31.53 -2.14
C THR A 381 -10.28 -31.82 -0.84
N MET A 382 -10.86 -33.00 -0.76
CA MET A 382 -11.55 -33.51 0.41
C MET A 382 -11.07 -34.91 0.72
N HIS A 383 -10.82 -35.15 2.00
CA HIS A 383 -10.34 -36.41 2.53
C HIS A 383 -11.26 -36.76 3.70
N VAL A 384 -11.81 -37.97 3.68
CA VAL A 384 -12.67 -38.48 4.74
C VAL A 384 -12.26 -39.92 5.00
N GLY A 385 -11.91 -40.23 6.25
CA GLY A 385 -11.42 -41.53 6.70
C GLY A 385 -9.95 -41.51 7.18
N PHE A 386 -9.55 -42.61 7.83
CA PHE A 386 -8.22 -42.80 8.44
C PHE A 386 -7.77 -41.72 9.44
N GLY A 387 -8.71 -40.94 9.99
CA GLY A 387 -8.43 -39.87 10.95
C GLY A 387 -8.07 -38.52 10.32
N GLU A 388 -8.27 -38.37 9.00
CA GLU A 388 -7.99 -37.13 8.26
C GLU A 388 -9.25 -36.55 7.60
N ASP A 389 -10.25 -36.18 8.40
CA ASP A 389 -11.51 -35.62 7.89
C ASP A 389 -11.38 -34.11 7.67
N HIS A 390 -11.06 -33.71 6.45
CA HIS A 390 -10.89 -32.30 6.10
C HIS A 390 -11.21 -31.98 4.65
N PHE A 391 -11.53 -30.71 4.41
CA PHE A 391 -11.66 -30.09 3.12
C PHE A 391 -10.67 -28.93 3.02
N ALA A 392 -9.90 -28.90 1.94
CA ALA A 392 -8.97 -27.83 1.63
C ALA A 392 -9.34 -27.23 0.28
N MET A 393 -9.23 -25.92 0.14
CA MET A 393 -9.54 -25.23 -1.10
C MET A 393 -8.63 -24.02 -1.27
N ARG A 394 -8.19 -23.79 -2.49
CA ARG A 394 -7.61 -22.51 -2.91
C ARG A 394 -8.49 -21.93 -4.01
N ASN A 395 -8.80 -20.65 -3.93
CA ASN A 395 -9.46 -19.93 -5.00
C ASN A 395 -8.83 -18.56 -5.25
N THR A 396 -8.98 -18.07 -6.47
CA THR A 396 -8.66 -16.69 -6.82
C THR A 396 -9.87 -15.79 -6.59
N ILE A 397 -9.65 -14.53 -6.24
CA ILE A 397 -10.71 -13.53 -6.10
C ILE A 397 -10.38 -12.36 -7.03
N ALA A 398 -11.23 -12.11 -8.01
CA ALA A 398 -11.07 -11.00 -8.95
C ALA A 398 -11.17 -9.63 -8.25
N PRO A 399 -10.59 -8.55 -8.82
CA PRO A 399 -10.71 -7.18 -8.31
C PRO A 399 -12.15 -6.66 -8.40
N ASP A 400 -12.91 -6.84 -7.32
CA ASP A 400 -14.28 -6.37 -7.12
C ASP A 400 -14.61 -6.30 -5.61
N THR A 401 -15.62 -5.52 -5.26
CA THR A 401 -16.19 -5.35 -3.91
C THR A 401 -17.29 -6.34 -3.56
N SER A 402 -17.81 -7.12 -4.53
CA SER A 402 -18.98 -7.99 -4.32
C SER A 402 -18.81 -9.05 -3.23
N TRP A 403 -17.57 -9.43 -2.91
CA TRP A 403 -17.27 -10.43 -1.90
C TRP A 403 -17.19 -9.91 -0.48
N LEU A 404 -17.06 -8.60 -0.29
CA LEU A 404 -16.89 -7.98 1.02
C LEU A 404 -18.21 -7.51 1.63
N PRO A 405 -18.38 -7.62 2.96
CA PRO A 405 -19.45 -6.93 3.66
C PRO A 405 -19.43 -5.42 3.40
N ALA A 406 -20.61 -4.83 3.11
CA ALA A 406 -20.72 -3.45 2.63
C ALA A 406 -20.24 -2.36 3.61
N HIS A 407 -20.10 -2.67 4.90
CA HIS A 407 -19.62 -1.74 5.93
C HIS A 407 -18.09 -1.70 6.04
N LEU A 408 -17.38 -2.66 5.45
CA LEU A 408 -15.93 -2.71 5.49
C LEU A 408 -15.32 -1.77 4.43
N PRO A 409 -14.50 -0.78 4.83
CA PRO A 409 -14.09 0.30 3.94
C PRO A 409 -12.81 -0.03 3.17
N PHE A 410 -12.64 -1.25 2.67
CA PHE A 410 -11.49 -1.64 1.84
C PHE A 410 -11.93 -2.53 0.67
N TYR A 411 -11.09 -2.65 -0.36
CA TYR A 411 -11.34 -3.48 -1.54
C TYR A 411 -10.03 -3.99 -2.14
N ASN A 412 -10.08 -4.91 -3.10
CA ASN A 412 -8.90 -5.35 -3.84
C ASN A 412 -8.82 -4.72 -5.23
N ASN A 413 -7.62 -4.25 -5.59
CA ASN A 413 -7.33 -3.67 -6.91
C ASN A 413 -6.67 -4.70 -7.87
N ALA A 414 -6.30 -5.87 -7.34
CA ALA A 414 -5.68 -6.98 -8.03
C ALA A 414 -6.34 -8.31 -7.62
N ASN A 415 -5.98 -9.39 -8.31
CA ASN A 415 -6.42 -10.73 -7.92
C ASN A 415 -5.86 -11.08 -6.54
N LEU A 416 -6.72 -11.52 -5.63
CA LEU A 416 -6.30 -12.09 -4.34
C LEU A 416 -6.27 -13.61 -4.43
N THR A 417 -5.56 -14.22 -3.49
CA THR A 417 -5.59 -15.68 -3.25
C THR A 417 -6.28 -15.96 -1.93
N ALA A 418 -7.25 -16.86 -1.93
CA ALA A 418 -7.92 -17.32 -0.72
C ALA A 418 -7.64 -18.81 -0.50
N ASP A 419 -7.09 -19.14 0.66
CA ASP A 419 -6.86 -20.50 1.11
C ASP A 419 -7.85 -20.85 2.21
N TRP A 420 -8.38 -22.06 2.15
CA TRP A 420 -9.40 -22.57 3.04
C TRP A 420 -8.96 -23.92 3.58
N PHE A 421 -9.18 -24.12 4.88
CA PHE A 421 -9.00 -25.41 5.54
C PHE A 421 -10.16 -25.62 6.51
N VAL A 422 -10.88 -26.72 6.33
CA VAL A 422 -12.15 -27.00 6.97
C VAL A 422 -12.10 -28.40 7.56
N THR A 423 -12.58 -28.55 8.78
CA THR A 423 -12.77 -29.82 9.49
C THR A 423 -14.23 -29.94 9.93
N ASP A 424 -14.62 -31.04 10.58
CA ASP A 424 -16.01 -31.22 11.04
C ASP A 424 -16.48 -30.11 12.00
N THR A 425 -15.57 -29.54 12.80
CA THR A 425 -15.92 -28.58 13.86
C THR A 425 -15.31 -27.18 13.69
N ASP A 426 -14.33 -27.02 12.81
CA ASP A 426 -13.52 -25.80 12.73
C ASP A 426 -13.17 -25.44 11.29
N TYR A 427 -12.90 -24.17 11.05
CA TYR A 427 -12.42 -23.67 9.78
C TYR A 427 -11.42 -22.54 9.94
N ALA A 428 -10.50 -22.45 9.00
CA ALA A 428 -9.63 -21.30 8.83
C ALA A 428 -9.58 -20.93 7.36
N ALA A 429 -9.69 -19.64 7.07
CA ALA A 429 -9.44 -19.12 5.75
C ALA A 429 -8.48 -17.94 5.80
N SER A 430 -7.57 -17.87 4.83
CA SER A 430 -6.63 -16.76 4.69
C SER A 430 -6.72 -16.18 3.29
N ILE A 431 -7.06 -14.91 3.20
CA ILE A 431 -7.14 -14.16 1.95
C ILE A 431 -5.94 -13.24 1.88
N SER A 432 -5.05 -13.45 0.92
CA SER A 432 -3.78 -12.73 0.81
C SER A 432 -3.65 -11.97 -0.50
N GLY A 433 -2.99 -10.82 -0.43
CA GLY A 433 -2.67 -9.96 -1.57
C GLY A 433 -2.72 -8.48 -1.20
N GLN A 434 -2.92 -7.65 -2.22
CA GLN A 434 -3.00 -6.20 -2.06
C GLN A 434 -4.44 -5.73 -1.87
N PHE A 435 -4.68 -5.01 -0.79
CA PHE A 435 -5.91 -4.34 -0.43
C PHE A 435 -5.73 -2.82 -0.52
N GLU A 436 -6.80 -2.11 -0.84
CA GLU A 436 -6.87 -0.66 -0.79
C GLU A 436 -7.93 -0.28 0.25
N SER A 437 -7.48 0.34 1.33
CA SER A 437 -8.35 0.94 2.35
C SER A 437 -8.79 2.33 1.90
N THR A 438 -10.07 2.63 2.06
CA THR A 438 -10.65 3.97 1.80
C THR A 438 -10.66 4.84 3.05
N ILE A 439 -10.80 4.24 4.23
CA ILE A 439 -10.84 4.92 5.52
C ILE A 439 -10.04 4.10 6.53
N PRO A 440 -8.88 4.59 7.01
CA PRO A 440 -8.12 5.68 6.39
C PRO A 440 -7.50 5.22 5.05
N ALA A 441 -7.27 6.16 4.13
CA ALA A 441 -6.77 5.84 2.80
C ALA A 441 -5.35 5.26 2.84
N ALA A 442 -5.15 4.04 2.33
CA ALA A 442 -3.86 3.36 2.25
C ALA A 442 -3.89 2.16 1.31
N ILE A 443 -2.73 1.80 0.76
CA ILE A 443 -2.53 0.50 0.09
C ILE A 443 -1.85 -0.43 1.10
N LEU A 444 -2.45 -1.60 1.30
CA LEU A 444 -2.10 -2.59 2.29
C LEU A 444 -1.73 -3.90 1.58
N ASP A 445 -0.51 -4.39 1.75
CA ASP A 445 -0.10 -5.72 1.29
C ASP A 445 -0.09 -6.67 2.49
N GLY A 446 -0.94 -7.70 2.46
CA GLY A 446 -1.11 -8.54 3.64
C GLY A 446 -2.10 -9.70 3.48
N THR A 447 -2.58 -10.17 4.63
CA THR A 447 -3.47 -11.31 4.75
C THR A 447 -4.62 -10.99 5.70
N ILE A 448 -5.85 -11.29 5.27
CA ILE A 448 -7.04 -11.35 6.11
C ILE A 448 -7.24 -12.79 6.55
N SER A 449 -7.36 -13.02 7.85
CA SER A 449 -7.70 -14.32 8.43
C SER A 449 -9.17 -14.33 8.85
N LEU A 450 -9.92 -15.31 8.37
CA LEU A 450 -11.31 -15.57 8.70
C LEU A 450 -11.37 -16.86 9.53
N THR A 451 -11.90 -16.77 10.74
CA THR A 451 -12.05 -17.90 11.67
C THR A 451 -13.40 -17.81 12.37
N PRO A 452 -13.88 -18.89 13.04
CA PRO A 452 -15.06 -18.82 13.90
C PRO A 452 -14.99 -17.73 14.98
N ASP A 453 -13.77 -17.42 15.47
CA ASP A 453 -13.53 -16.46 16.53
C ASP A 453 -13.58 -15.00 16.06
N GLY A 454 -13.47 -14.76 14.76
CA GLY A 454 -13.54 -13.42 14.18
C GLY A 454 -12.71 -13.25 12.91
N VAL A 455 -12.59 -11.99 12.49
CA VAL A 455 -11.84 -11.59 11.29
C VAL A 455 -10.72 -10.66 11.70
N THR A 456 -9.50 -10.99 11.28
CA THR A 456 -8.32 -10.17 11.51
C THR A 456 -7.58 -9.90 10.21
N MET A 457 -6.80 -8.82 10.15
CA MET A 457 -5.88 -8.53 9.05
C MET A 457 -4.50 -8.27 9.62
N THR A 458 -3.49 -8.85 8.99
CA THR A 458 -2.08 -8.50 9.19
C THR A 458 -1.56 -7.99 7.86
N ALA A 459 -1.13 -6.74 7.79
CA ALA A 459 -0.69 -6.12 6.54
C ALA A 459 0.48 -5.16 6.75
N THR A 460 1.10 -4.75 5.66
CA THR A 460 2.07 -3.68 5.61
C THR A 460 1.60 -2.57 4.68
N VAL A 461 1.85 -1.32 5.05
CA VAL A 461 1.58 -0.18 4.17
C VAL A 461 2.60 -0.20 3.03
N ALA A 462 2.12 -0.17 1.79
CA ALA A 462 2.96 -0.07 0.60
C ALA A 462 3.50 1.37 0.47
N ASP A 463 4.67 1.63 1.06
CA ASP A 463 5.42 2.90 0.95
C ASP A 463 6.91 2.61 0.75
N ASP A 464 7.56 3.32 -0.19
CA ASP A 464 8.97 3.14 -0.55
C ASP A 464 9.95 3.62 0.54
N THR A 465 9.48 4.41 1.51
CA THR A 465 10.33 5.09 2.50
C THR A 465 10.39 4.39 3.86
N LEU A 466 9.26 3.84 4.32
CA LEU A 466 9.14 3.16 5.61
C LEU A 466 7.96 2.19 5.60
N SER A 467 8.23 0.91 5.90
CA SER A 467 7.17 -0.10 6.02
C SER A 467 6.53 -0.01 7.42
N LEU A 468 5.22 0.24 7.44
CA LEU A 468 4.40 0.21 8.65
C LEU A 468 3.60 -1.08 8.66
N ALA A 469 3.83 -1.94 9.65
CA ALA A 469 3.01 -3.13 9.86
C ALA A 469 1.74 -2.75 10.63
N VAL A 470 0.61 -3.33 10.22
CA VAL A 470 -0.72 -3.02 10.75
C VAL A 470 -1.42 -4.33 11.07
N ASN A 471 -1.97 -4.41 12.28
CA ASN A 471 -2.85 -5.49 12.70
C ASN A 471 -4.25 -4.91 12.91
N ALA A 472 -5.27 -5.48 12.29
CA ALA A 472 -6.65 -5.04 12.47
C ALA A 472 -7.56 -6.20 12.89
N GLU A 473 -8.57 -5.89 13.69
CA GLU A 473 -9.63 -6.79 14.13
C GLU A 473 -10.98 -6.18 13.71
N PHE A 474 -11.74 -6.90 12.90
CA PHE A 474 -13.01 -6.44 12.32
C PHE A 474 -14.21 -6.91 13.14
N HIS A 475 -15.26 -6.11 13.13
CA HIS A 475 -16.55 -6.37 13.75
C HIS A 475 -17.69 -5.81 12.87
N ASP A 476 -18.91 -5.78 13.39
CA ASP A 476 -20.16 -5.58 12.64
C ASP A 476 -20.37 -4.12 12.22
N THR A 477 -19.77 -3.19 12.95
CA THR A 477 -19.83 -1.75 12.68
C THR A 477 -18.53 -1.16 12.12
N GLY A 478 -17.45 -1.94 12.04
CA GLY A 478 -16.15 -1.44 11.61
C GLY A 478 -14.96 -2.29 12.06
N TYR A 479 -13.87 -1.65 12.47
CA TYR A 479 -12.65 -2.35 12.93
C TYR A 479 -11.77 -1.49 13.82
N ASN A 480 -10.97 -2.18 14.65
CA ASN A 480 -9.88 -1.58 15.42
C ASN A 480 -8.54 -2.02 14.81
N ALA A 481 -7.59 -1.11 14.72
CA ALA A 481 -6.28 -1.38 14.15
C ALA A 481 -5.15 -0.81 15.00
N GLU A 482 -4.07 -1.57 15.10
CA GLU A 482 -2.82 -1.20 15.73
C GLU A 482 -1.74 -1.10 14.65
N VAL A 483 -1.05 0.05 14.62
CA VAL A 483 0.13 0.26 13.77
C VAL A 483 1.36 -0.07 14.59
N MET A 484 2.05 -1.13 14.22
CA MET A 484 3.30 -1.53 14.85
C MET A 484 4.36 -0.44 14.63
N ILE A 485 5.06 -0.06 15.69
CA ILE A 485 6.06 1.01 15.66
C ILE A 485 7.40 0.42 15.19
N PRO A 486 7.87 0.71 13.96
CA PRO A 486 9.19 0.25 13.54
C PRO A 486 10.27 1.09 14.24
N SER A 487 11.41 0.49 14.58
CA SER A 487 12.54 1.21 15.20
C SER A 487 13.01 2.40 14.36
N ALA A 488 12.98 2.25 13.04
CA ALA A 488 13.32 3.33 12.11
C ALA A 488 12.42 4.57 12.28
N LEU A 489 11.14 4.42 12.66
CA LEU A 489 10.28 5.59 12.88
C LEU A 489 10.77 6.43 14.08
N GLN A 490 11.25 5.79 15.15
CA GLN A 490 11.82 6.48 16.30
C GLN A 490 13.14 7.16 15.96
N ASP A 491 14.01 6.51 15.18
CA ASP A 491 15.29 7.10 14.74
C ASP A 491 15.08 8.34 13.87
N HIS A 492 14.09 8.31 12.97
CA HIS A 492 13.76 9.47 12.12
C HIS A 492 13.17 10.63 12.92
N LEU A 493 12.30 10.35 13.90
CA LEU A 493 11.75 11.38 14.79
C LEU A 493 12.87 12.13 15.51
N ALA A 494 13.89 11.41 16.00
CA ALA A 494 15.07 12.01 16.60
C ALA A 494 15.83 12.93 15.62
N GLY A 495 16.04 12.46 14.39
CA GLY A 495 16.71 13.24 13.34
C GLY A 495 15.96 14.52 12.98
N ASP A 496 14.63 14.42 12.79
CA ASP A 496 13.79 15.56 12.38
C ASP A 496 13.70 16.63 13.47
N VAL A 497 13.53 16.24 14.74
CA VAL A 497 13.52 17.19 15.87
C VAL A 497 14.87 17.90 15.98
N ASN A 498 15.98 17.18 15.83
CA ASN A 498 17.32 17.78 15.81
C ASN A 498 17.47 18.79 14.66
N ALA A 499 17.04 18.44 13.45
CA ALA A 499 17.13 19.33 12.29
C ALA A 499 16.27 20.60 12.46
N MET A 500 15.07 20.49 13.04
CA MET A 500 14.21 21.64 13.34
C MET A 500 14.82 22.57 14.37
N LEU A 501 15.45 22.00 15.41
CA LEU A 501 16.15 22.74 16.45
C LEU A 501 17.38 23.47 15.89
N ASP A 502 18.20 22.78 15.09
CA ASP A 502 19.36 23.35 14.42
C ASP A 502 18.96 24.53 13.52
N ALA A 503 17.90 24.39 12.72
CA ALA A 503 17.39 25.47 11.88
C ALA A 503 16.94 26.69 12.70
N THR A 504 16.29 26.47 13.84
CA THR A 504 15.86 27.54 14.75
C THR A 504 17.07 28.27 15.36
N PHE A 505 18.12 27.53 15.74
CA PHE A 505 19.36 28.12 16.23
C PHE A 505 20.09 28.93 15.16
N ASP A 506 20.12 28.45 13.92
CA ASP A 506 20.73 29.16 12.80
C ASP A 506 20.01 30.50 12.51
N GLU A 507 18.68 30.55 12.64
CA GLU A 507 17.91 31.78 12.53
C GLU A 507 18.26 32.78 13.66
N ILE A 508 18.36 32.31 14.90
CA ILE A 508 18.75 33.14 16.05
C ILE A 508 20.17 33.69 15.85
N GLN A 509 21.11 32.85 15.41
CA GLN A 509 22.49 33.25 15.16
C GLN A 509 22.56 34.30 14.03
N THR A 510 21.81 34.10 12.96
CA THR A 510 21.73 35.07 11.85
C THR A 510 21.20 36.42 12.34
N ALA A 511 20.19 36.43 13.22
CA ALA A 511 19.64 37.65 13.80
C ALA A 511 20.66 38.37 14.71
N LEU A 512 21.44 37.61 15.50
CA LEU A 512 22.52 38.14 16.34
C LEU A 512 23.68 38.72 15.52
N ASP A 513 24.07 38.03 14.45
CA ASP A 513 25.12 38.50 13.54
C ASP A 513 24.69 39.81 12.85
N ALA A 514 23.45 39.87 12.37
CA ALA A 514 22.89 41.09 11.77
C ALA A 514 22.81 42.25 12.78
N LEU A 515 22.48 41.98 14.05
CA LEU A 515 22.49 42.98 15.13
C LEU A 515 23.92 43.46 15.44
N THR A 516 24.89 42.54 15.47
CA THR A 516 26.31 42.84 15.68
C THR A 516 26.87 43.69 14.55
N GLU A 517 26.55 43.36 13.29
CA GLU A 517 26.93 44.15 12.13
C GLU A 517 26.32 45.56 12.17
N ALA A 518 25.01 45.66 12.46
CA ALA A 518 24.30 46.93 12.54
C ALA A 518 24.82 47.86 13.65
N THR A 519 25.36 47.30 14.73
CA THR A 519 25.90 48.06 15.87
C THR A 519 27.39 48.39 15.73
N SER A 520 28.14 47.65 14.91
CA SER A 520 29.60 47.82 14.72
C SER A 520 30.04 49.17 14.14
N ALA A 521 29.12 49.94 13.54
CA ALA A 521 29.42 51.19 12.84
C ALA A 521 29.00 52.47 13.60
N TYR A 522 28.45 52.38 14.82
CA TYR A 522 27.91 53.54 15.54
C TYR A 522 28.72 53.91 16.79
N GLU A 523 29.52 54.98 16.70
CA GLU A 523 30.11 55.67 17.86
C GLU A 523 29.35 56.98 18.16
N PHE A 524 28.97 57.20 19.43
CA PHE A 524 28.44 58.49 19.88
C PHE A 524 29.46 59.23 20.74
N GLU A 525 29.92 60.39 20.26
CA GLU A 525 30.71 61.34 21.05
C GLU A 525 29.76 62.26 21.83
N VAL A 526 29.73 62.16 23.16
CA VAL A 526 28.98 63.11 24.01
C VAL A 526 29.89 64.30 24.35
N SER A 527 30.13 65.16 23.36
CA SER A 527 30.83 66.43 23.54
C SER A 527 29.98 67.61 23.04
N LEU A 528 30.11 68.79 23.67
CA LEU A 528 29.43 70.02 23.23
C LEU A 528 29.82 70.41 21.79
N ARG A 529 30.89 69.82 21.23
CA ARG A 529 31.38 70.05 19.86
C ARG A 529 30.40 69.60 18.80
N GLY A 530 29.82 68.40 18.93
CA GLY A 530 28.83 67.87 17.97
C GLY A 530 27.56 68.73 17.92
N ILE A 531 27.08 69.15 19.10
CA ILE A 531 25.90 70.03 19.23
C ILE A 531 26.20 71.42 18.65
N ARG A 532 27.36 72.03 18.95
CA ARG A 532 27.76 73.34 18.39
C ARG A 532 27.97 73.33 16.88
N ASN A 533 28.43 72.22 16.30
CA ASN A 533 28.58 72.11 14.84
C ASN A 533 27.24 72.06 14.11
N SER A 534 26.18 71.53 14.73
CA SER A 534 24.86 71.38 14.09
C SER A 534 23.97 72.63 14.19
N ILE A 535 24.08 73.41 15.27
CA ILE A 535 23.24 74.60 15.51
C ILE A 535 23.33 75.67 14.39
N PRO A 536 24.53 76.02 13.88
CA PRO A 536 24.66 76.98 12.78
C PRO A 536 23.89 76.56 11.53
N ALA A 537 23.91 75.27 11.17
CA ALA A 537 23.18 74.76 10.00
C ALA A 537 21.66 74.86 10.17
N VAL A 538 21.16 74.58 11.39
CA VAL A 538 19.73 74.75 11.72
C VAL A 538 19.32 76.23 11.66
N ALA A 539 20.14 77.12 12.22
CA ALA A 539 19.91 78.56 12.16
C ALA A 539 19.95 79.09 10.71
N ASP A 540 20.90 78.65 9.89
CA ASP A 540 21.03 79.05 8.49
C ASP A 540 19.82 78.58 7.66
N THR A 541 19.31 77.37 7.94
CA THR A 541 18.10 76.85 7.30
C THR A 541 16.86 77.69 7.65
N ALA A 542 16.72 78.07 8.93
CA ALA A 542 15.63 78.95 9.39
C ALA A 542 15.72 80.34 8.76
N ILE A 543 16.92 80.95 8.73
CA ILE A 543 17.17 82.25 8.10
C ILE A 543 16.87 82.19 6.60
N SER A 544 17.31 81.15 5.91
CA SER A 544 17.04 80.94 4.48
C SER A 544 15.53 80.83 4.20
N SER A 545 14.82 80.08 5.04
CA SER A 545 13.36 79.96 4.97
C SER A 545 12.64 81.30 5.20
N LEU A 546 13.10 82.10 6.15
CA LEU A 546 12.59 83.44 6.43
C LEU A 546 12.86 84.40 5.26
N ASN A 547 14.04 84.34 4.64
CA ASN A 547 14.42 85.18 3.51
C ASN A 547 13.61 84.87 2.24
N ALA A 548 13.29 83.59 2.00
CA ALA A 548 12.47 83.17 0.87
C ALA A 548 10.97 83.50 1.05
N MET A 549 10.51 83.67 2.29
CA MET A 549 9.09 83.79 2.65
C MET A 549 8.35 84.93 1.95
N PRO A 550 8.86 86.19 1.89
CA PRO A 550 8.09 87.30 1.32
C PRO A 550 7.79 87.11 -0.17
N SER A 551 8.76 86.62 -0.93
CA SER A 551 8.61 86.38 -2.38
C SER A 551 7.65 85.22 -2.65
N ALA A 552 7.75 84.14 -1.86
CA ALA A 552 6.85 82.99 -1.98
C ALA A 552 5.38 83.36 -1.65
N ILE A 553 5.16 84.14 -0.59
CA ILE A 553 3.83 84.63 -0.22
C ILE A 553 3.29 85.59 -1.28
N TYR A 554 4.11 86.52 -1.78
CA TYR A 554 3.71 87.42 -2.86
C TYR A 554 3.16 86.65 -4.07
N ASN A 555 3.94 85.69 -4.58
CA ASN A 555 3.57 84.89 -5.75
C ASN A 555 2.29 84.07 -5.50
N SER A 556 2.18 83.44 -4.33
CA SER A 556 0.99 82.66 -3.97
C SER A 556 -0.27 83.53 -3.86
N VAL A 557 -0.18 84.67 -3.16
CA VAL A 557 -1.31 85.59 -2.97
C VAL A 557 -1.73 86.23 -4.27
N TYR A 558 -0.77 86.62 -5.12
CA TYR A 558 -1.03 87.22 -6.43
C TYR A 558 -1.84 86.25 -7.30
N SER A 559 -1.33 85.03 -7.49
CA SER A 559 -1.96 84.00 -8.31
C SER A 559 -3.33 83.58 -7.78
N ALA A 560 -3.46 83.39 -6.45
CA ALA A 560 -4.73 83.02 -5.84
C ALA A 560 -5.78 84.13 -5.99
N SER A 561 -5.40 85.39 -5.75
CA SER A 561 -6.29 86.55 -5.89
C SER A 561 -6.76 86.71 -7.33
N LEU A 562 -5.84 86.59 -8.30
CA LEU A 562 -6.14 86.70 -9.72
C LEU A 562 -7.11 85.60 -10.17
N ASN A 563 -6.85 84.35 -9.77
CA ASN A 563 -7.70 83.21 -10.09
C ASN A 563 -9.12 83.37 -9.51
N TYR A 564 -9.23 83.78 -8.23
CA TYR A 564 -10.52 84.03 -7.59
C TYR A 564 -11.35 85.07 -8.37
N MET A 565 -10.74 86.21 -8.71
CA MET A 565 -11.45 87.29 -9.42
C MET A 565 -11.83 86.93 -10.86
N LYS A 566 -11.02 86.10 -11.55
CA LYS A 566 -11.35 85.58 -12.89
C LYS A 566 -12.48 84.55 -12.86
N LYS A 567 -12.51 83.68 -11.85
CA LYS A 567 -13.51 82.60 -11.73
C LYS A 567 -14.82 83.03 -11.07
N LYS A 568 -14.83 84.12 -10.28
CA LYS A 568 -16.04 84.57 -9.60
C LYS A 568 -16.98 85.27 -10.59
N CYS A 569 -17.96 84.53 -11.09
CA CYS A 569 -18.96 85.01 -12.03
C CYS A 569 -20.37 84.75 -11.53
N TRP A 570 -21.33 85.52 -12.05
CA TRP A 570 -22.75 85.32 -11.84
C TRP A 570 -23.49 85.48 -13.17
N SER A 571 -24.59 84.77 -13.31
CA SER A 571 -25.45 84.88 -14.49
C SER A 571 -26.26 86.16 -14.41
N THR A 572 -26.28 86.91 -15.50
CA THR A 572 -27.14 88.10 -15.67
C THR A 572 -28.02 87.91 -16.90
N TRP A 573 -29.06 88.73 -17.05
CA TRP A 573 -29.97 88.72 -18.20
C TRP A 573 -29.28 89.07 -19.53
N ILE A 574 -28.04 89.55 -19.50
CA ILE A 574 -27.16 89.82 -20.67
C ILE A 574 -25.96 88.86 -20.75
N GLY A 575 -26.07 87.67 -20.15
CA GLY A 575 -25.03 86.64 -20.14
C GLY A 575 -24.21 86.58 -18.84
N LYS A 576 -23.19 85.72 -18.82
CA LYS A 576 -22.34 85.50 -17.63
C LYS A 576 -21.41 86.69 -17.43
N ARG A 577 -21.52 87.37 -16.29
CA ARG A 577 -20.63 88.48 -15.92
C ARG A 577 -19.73 88.05 -14.78
N CYS A 578 -18.43 88.29 -14.95
CA CYS A 578 -17.41 87.92 -13.99
C CYS A 578 -16.84 89.15 -13.30
N LEU A 579 -16.23 88.94 -12.14
CA LEU A 579 -15.75 90.02 -11.30
C LEU A 579 -14.68 90.86 -12.03
N TYR A 580 -13.80 90.22 -12.81
CA TYR A 580 -12.81 90.89 -13.67
C TYR A 580 -13.39 91.82 -14.74
N HIS A 581 -14.68 91.74 -15.08
CA HIS A 581 -15.29 92.70 -16.00
C HIS A 581 -15.51 94.08 -15.38
N TYR A 582 -15.53 94.18 -14.05
CA TYR A 582 -15.85 95.42 -13.32
C TYR A 582 -14.66 96.03 -12.59
N ILE A 583 -13.50 95.37 -12.60
CA ILE A 583 -12.29 95.79 -11.89
C ILE A 583 -11.05 95.52 -12.72
N ASN A 584 -9.91 96.12 -12.35
CA ASN A 584 -8.61 95.67 -12.84
C ASN A 584 -8.07 94.57 -11.90
N GLU A 585 -8.32 93.32 -12.24
CA GLU A 585 -7.98 92.18 -11.40
C GLU A 585 -6.46 92.07 -11.15
N GLY A 586 -5.63 92.48 -12.11
CA GLY A 586 -4.17 92.50 -11.96
C GLY A 586 -3.70 93.52 -10.92
N SER A 587 -4.30 94.71 -10.90
CA SER A 587 -4.00 95.76 -9.91
C SER A 587 -4.41 95.35 -8.49
N HIS A 588 -5.62 94.79 -8.35
CA HIS A 588 -6.10 94.28 -7.06
C HIS A 588 -5.31 93.07 -6.56
N ALA A 589 -4.93 92.16 -7.45
CA ALA A 589 -4.07 91.03 -7.09
C ALA A 589 -2.66 91.50 -6.66
N ARG A 590 -2.06 92.48 -7.36
CA ARG A 590 -0.79 93.10 -6.95
C ARG A 590 -0.91 93.78 -5.59
N THR A 591 -2.00 94.51 -5.34
CA THR A 591 -2.23 95.19 -4.06
C THR A 591 -2.35 94.19 -2.90
N ALA A 592 -3.14 93.13 -3.09
CA ALA A 592 -3.26 92.06 -2.10
C ALA A 592 -1.90 91.38 -1.82
N ALA A 593 -1.15 91.07 -2.89
CA ALA A 593 0.15 90.43 -2.79
C ALA A 593 1.21 91.33 -2.14
N ASN A 594 1.26 92.62 -2.48
CA ASN A 594 2.17 93.59 -1.86
C ASN A 594 1.88 93.78 -0.37
N ARG A 595 0.60 93.82 0.04
CA ARG A 595 0.23 93.89 1.46
C ARG A 595 0.70 92.66 2.22
N ALA A 596 0.42 91.46 1.69
CA ALA A 596 0.86 90.22 2.31
C ALA A 596 2.40 90.10 2.35
N LYS A 597 3.09 90.54 1.29
CA LYS A 597 4.56 90.61 1.22
C LYS A 597 5.12 91.55 2.29
N ALA A 598 4.53 92.73 2.47
CA ALA A 598 4.98 93.68 3.50
C ALA A 598 4.85 93.09 4.91
N THR A 599 3.75 92.39 5.20
CA THR A 599 3.59 91.67 6.48
C THR A 599 4.62 90.55 6.63
N ALA A 600 4.90 89.79 5.57
CA ALA A 600 5.93 88.77 5.58
C ALA A 600 7.35 89.34 5.78
N VAL A 601 7.64 90.51 5.21
CA VAL A 601 8.91 91.24 5.41
C VAL A 601 9.06 91.65 6.87
N ALA A 602 8.04 92.27 7.46
CA ALA A 602 8.07 92.66 8.87
C ALA A 602 8.30 91.44 9.79
N GLN A 603 7.67 90.31 9.49
CA GLN A 603 7.84 89.07 10.24
C GLN A 603 9.26 88.49 10.08
N ARG A 604 9.82 88.52 8.87
CA ARG A 604 11.21 88.13 8.61
C ARG A 604 12.17 89.00 9.41
N ASP A 605 12.00 90.33 9.35
CA ASP A 605 12.93 91.29 9.97
C ASP A 605 12.90 91.18 11.51
N ALA A 606 11.78 90.75 12.09
CA ALA A 606 11.68 90.45 13.53
C ALA A 606 12.39 89.13 13.92
N LEU A 607 12.36 88.11 13.06
CA LEU A 607 12.81 86.75 13.42
C LEU A 607 14.24 86.43 13.00
N VAL A 608 14.72 86.96 11.86
CA VAL A 608 16.10 86.70 11.38
C VAL A 608 17.16 87.04 12.43
N PRO A 609 17.09 88.17 13.16
CA PRO A 609 18.09 88.50 14.19
C PRO A 609 18.16 87.47 15.33
N LEU A 610 17.05 86.80 15.66
CA LEU A 610 17.02 85.78 16.72
C LEU A 610 17.87 84.56 16.32
N PHE A 611 17.71 84.08 15.08
CA PHE A 611 18.48 82.96 14.56
C PHE A 611 19.95 83.33 14.28
N GLN A 612 20.22 84.58 13.90
CA GLN A 612 21.60 85.09 13.82
C GLN A 612 22.27 85.12 15.18
N ASN A 613 21.57 85.55 16.24
CA ASN A 613 22.10 85.52 17.60
C ASN A 613 22.39 84.07 18.04
N LEU A 614 21.46 83.13 17.82
CA LEU A 614 21.70 81.70 18.09
C LEU A 614 22.98 81.19 17.40
N LYS A 615 23.16 81.50 16.13
CA LYS A 615 24.37 81.14 15.38
C LYS A 615 25.63 81.76 15.99
N THR A 616 25.58 83.03 16.36
CA THR A 616 26.71 83.73 17.00
C THR A 616 27.06 83.10 18.34
N GLN A 617 26.08 82.79 19.21
CA GLN A 617 26.36 82.15 20.50
C GLN A 617 26.91 80.72 20.32
N ALA A 618 26.47 79.99 19.29
CA ALA A 618 26.95 78.64 19.01
C ALA A 618 28.42 78.61 18.54
N LEU A 619 28.89 79.70 17.92
CA LEU A 619 30.25 79.87 17.41
C LEU A 619 31.19 80.60 18.39
N ALA A 620 30.66 81.14 19.49
CA ALA A 620 31.46 81.84 20.49
C ALA A 620 32.33 80.87 21.31
N ALA A 621 33.46 81.36 21.83
CA ALA A 621 34.32 80.62 22.75
C ALA A 621 33.56 80.24 24.03
N ASP A 622 33.92 79.14 24.70
CA ASP A 622 33.17 78.68 25.87
C ASP A 622 33.49 79.47 27.15
N SER A 623 32.44 79.92 27.84
CA SER A 623 32.51 80.41 29.23
C SER A 623 31.17 80.13 29.89
N GLU A 624 31.11 80.09 31.23
CA GLU A 624 29.85 79.90 31.96
C GLU A 624 28.77 80.92 31.54
N SER A 625 29.15 82.19 31.41
CA SER A 625 28.28 83.25 30.89
C SER A 625 27.79 82.99 29.45
N LEU A 626 28.63 82.42 28.59
CA LEU A 626 28.27 82.14 27.19
C LEU A 626 27.44 80.85 27.04
N ARG A 627 27.57 79.87 27.94
CA ARG A 627 26.67 78.70 28.00
C ARG A 627 25.24 79.10 28.35
N ILE A 628 25.08 80.01 29.32
CA ILE A 628 23.77 80.59 29.67
C ILE A 628 23.20 81.40 28.50
N ALA A 629 24.04 82.20 27.82
CA ALA A 629 23.63 82.95 26.64
C ALA A 629 23.20 82.04 25.48
N LEU A 630 23.93 80.95 25.23
CA LEU A 630 23.59 79.95 24.21
C LEU A 630 22.28 79.23 24.54
N ALA A 631 22.09 78.77 25.78
CA ALA A 631 20.83 78.14 26.21
C ALA A 631 19.63 79.09 26.07
N THR A 632 19.83 80.38 26.35
CA THR A 632 18.80 81.42 26.20
C THR A 632 18.48 81.69 24.72
N ALA A 633 19.49 81.83 23.87
CA ALA A 633 19.31 82.02 22.44
C ALA A 633 18.64 80.80 21.79
N LEU A 634 18.98 79.59 22.26
CA LEU A 634 18.39 78.35 21.79
C LEU A 634 16.92 78.23 22.17
N GLN A 635 16.55 78.56 23.41
CA GLN A 635 15.15 78.62 23.83
C GLN A 635 14.36 79.63 22.99
N THR A 636 14.93 80.81 22.78
CA THR A 636 14.28 81.88 21.98
C THR A 636 14.00 81.40 20.55
N ALA A 637 14.89 80.62 19.95
CA ALA A 637 14.67 80.02 18.63
C ALA A 637 13.59 78.93 18.65
N ILE A 638 13.56 78.07 19.69
CA ILE A 638 12.54 77.03 19.88
C ILE A 638 11.15 77.64 20.06
N ASP A 639 11.03 78.72 20.83
CA ASP A 639 9.77 79.42 21.04
C ASP A 639 9.25 80.04 19.73
N ASN A 640 10.16 80.44 18.85
CA ASN A 640 9.87 81.00 17.53
C ASN A 640 10.02 79.99 16.38
N ARG A 641 9.93 78.68 16.67
CA ARG A 641 10.11 77.59 15.67
C ARG A 641 9.08 77.59 14.54
N THR A 642 7.95 78.27 14.72
CA THR A 642 6.92 78.44 13.70
C THR A 642 6.51 79.89 13.61
N THR A 643 6.16 80.36 12.42
CA THR A 643 5.58 81.68 12.21
C THR A 643 4.43 81.62 11.23
N SER A 644 3.56 82.63 11.27
CA SER A 644 2.39 82.71 10.40
C SER A 644 2.19 84.11 9.85
N VAL A 645 1.79 84.19 8.57
CA VAL A 645 1.46 85.45 7.91
C VAL A 645 0.04 85.37 7.36
N LYS A 646 -0.85 86.26 7.81
CA LYS A 646 -2.22 86.32 7.33
C LYS A 646 -2.35 87.28 6.15
N ALA A 647 -2.73 86.74 4.99
CA ALA A 647 -3.11 87.52 3.83
C ALA A 647 -4.63 87.74 3.82
N TYR A 648 -5.05 89.00 3.97
CA TYR A 648 -6.45 89.39 3.88
C TYR A 648 -6.62 90.58 2.93
N TYR A 649 -7.49 90.44 1.94
CA TYR A 649 -7.84 91.53 1.04
C TYR A 649 -9.28 91.39 0.56
N ARG A 650 -10.04 92.49 0.64
CA ARG A 650 -11.40 92.60 0.12
C ARG A 650 -11.51 93.79 -0.82
N ILE A 651 -12.43 93.69 -1.76
CA ILE A 651 -12.76 94.76 -2.71
C ILE A 651 -14.27 95.00 -2.68
N LYS A 652 -14.69 96.23 -3.00
CA LYS A 652 -16.10 96.60 -3.11
C LYS A 652 -16.45 96.75 -4.58
N VAL A 653 -17.41 95.97 -5.06
CA VAL A 653 -17.88 96.00 -6.45
C VAL A 653 -19.40 96.04 -6.41
N LEU A 654 -20.00 97.02 -7.11
CA LEU A 654 -21.46 97.21 -7.17
C LEU A 654 -22.14 97.17 -5.78
N GLY A 655 -21.57 97.88 -4.80
CA GLY A 655 -22.12 97.98 -3.44
C GLY A 655 -21.81 96.81 -2.50
N LYS A 656 -21.37 95.65 -3.02
CA LYS A 656 -21.06 94.45 -2.21
C LYS A 656 -19.56 94.26 -2.01
N TYR A 657 -19.17 93.76 -0.82
CA TYR A 657 -17.78 93.40 -0.54
C TYR A 657 -17.51 91.95 -0.95
N TYR A 658 -16.40 91.75 -1.66
CA TYR A 658 -15.89 90.44 -2.03
C TYR A 658 -14.54 90.24 -1.37
N THR A 659 -14.44 89.21 -0.53
CA THR A 659 -13.16 88.75 0.03
C THR A 659 -12.38 88.04 -1.07
N VAL A 660 -11.32 88.69 -1.55
CA VAL A 660 -10.47 88.17 -2.63
C VAL A 660 -9.51 87.11 -2.09
N ILE A 661 -8.97 87.36 -0.89
CA ILE A 661 -8.16 86.38 -0.17
C ILE A 661 -8.35 86.56 1.33
N ASN A 662 -8.43 85.45 2.05
CA ASN A 662 -8.36 85.36 3.49
C ASN A 662 -7.66 84.04 3.83
N LYS A 663 -6.33 84.05 3.86
CA LYS A 663 -5.52 82.84 4.03
C LYS A 663 -4.35 83.12 4.97
N THR A 664 -4.12 82.21 5.90
CA THR A 664 -2.94 82.21 6.77
C THR A 664 -1.88 81.28 6.20
N TYR A 665 -0.66 81.78 6.07
CA TYR A 665 0.51 81.04 5.61
C TYR A 665 1.37 80.68 6.81
N ASN A 666 1.34 79.42 7.22
CA ASN A 666 2.19 78.91 8.29
C ASN A 666 3.53 78.45 7.71
N ARG A 667 4.61 78.71 8.44
CA ARG A 667 5.96 78.30 8.11
C ARG A 667 6.63 77.73 9.34
N THR A 668 7.08 76.49 9.20
CA THR A 668 7.94 75.82 10.17
C THR A 668 9.38 76.24 9.87
N LEU A 669 10.01 76.89 10.83
CA LEU A 669 11.40 77.37 10.75
C LEU A 669 12.37 76.33 11.32
N ILE A 670 11.94 75.61 12.35
CA ILE A 670 12.63 74.43 12.88
C ILE A 670 11.65 73.25 12.87
N SER A 671 12.04 72.14 12.24
CA SER A 671 11.22 70.91 12.19
C SER A 671 10.90 70.38 13.59
N SER A 672 9.84 69.57 13.73
CA SER A 672 9.52 68.89 14.99
C SER A 672 10.66 67.99 15.48
N SER A 673 11.30 67.26 14.57
CA SER A 673 12.46 66.42 14.87
C SER A 673 13.63 67.24 15.43
N ASN A 674 13.98 68.36 14.78
CA ASN A 674 15.03 69.23 15.28
C ASN A 674 14.61 69.95 16.58
N THR A 675 13.32 70.25 16.77
CA THR A 675 12.83 70.89 17.99
C THR A 675 13.09 70.01 19.21
N GLN A 676 12.79 68.71 19.13
CA GLN A 676 13.06 67.81 20.25
C GLN A 676 14.57 67.67 20.52
N LYS A 677 15.38 67.50 19.47
CA LYS A 677 16.84 67.46 19.58
C LYS A 677 17.42 68.73 20.24
N LEU A 678 16.87 69.90 19.94
CA LEU A 678 17.29 71.16 20.55
C LEU A 678 16.81 71.33 21.99
N ILE A 679 15.62 70.81 22.35
CA ILE A 679 15.14 70.77 23.74
C ILE A 679 16.03 69.86 24.58
N ASP A 680 16.35 68.68 24.08
CA ASP A 680 17.23 67.73 24.75
C ASP A 680 18.62 68.36 24.90
N ALA A 681 19.19 68.90 23.82
CA ALA A 681 20.47 69.61 23.85
C ALA A 681 20.50 70.73 24.90
N LYS A 682 19.46 71.56 24.97
CA LYS A 682 19.34 72.65 25.97
C LYS A 682 19.45 72.13 27.40
N SER A 683 18.84 70.97 27.68
CA SER A 683 18.80 70.34 29.01
C SER A 683 20.19 69.94 29.50
N TYR A 684 21.11 69.65 28.58
CA TYR A 684 22.46 69.18 28.89
C TYR A 684 23.53 70.29 28.88
N ILE A 685 23.29 71.45 28.25
CA ILE A 685 24.25 72.57 28.19
C ILE A 685 24.87 72.96 29.56
N PRO A 686 24.12 73.01 30.69
CA PRO A 686 24.69 73.38 31.99
C PRO A 686 25.62 72.31 32.59
N TYR A 687 25.51 71.05 32.16
CA TYR A 687 26.13 69.90 32.82
C TYR A 687 27.37 69.36 32.09
N ILE A 688 27.65 69.82 30.88
CA ILE A 688 28.79 69.37 30.08
C ILE A 688 29.96 70.35 30.24
N ALA A 689 31.04 69.91 30.88
CA ALA A 689 32.34 70.58 30.89
C ALA A 689 33.14 70.23 29.62
N GLU A 690 34.10 71.06 29.21
CA GLU A 690 34.81 70.95 27.93
C GLU A 690 35.52 69.60 27.69
N THR A 691 35.83 68.81 28.73
CA THR A 691 36.84 67.74 28.62
C THR A 691 36.46 66.37 29.23
N SER A 692 35.19 66.00 29.39
CA SER A 692 34.89 64.64 29.84
C SER A 692 34.81 63.67 28.66
N ASP A 693 35.93 63.00 28.34
CA ASP A 693 36.03 61.84 27.44
C ASP A 693 35.32 60.61 28.05
N ILE A 694 34.03 60.71 28.33
CA ILE A 694 33.23 59.57 28.78
C ILE A 694 32.73 58.84 27.53
N LYS A 695 33.48 57.80 27.15
CA LYS A 695 33.07 56.83 26.13
C LYS A 695 32.22 55.76 26.82
N VAL A 696 30.92 55.71 26.52
CA VAL A 696 30.09 54.54 26.83
C VAL A 696 30.03 53.70 25.56
N SER A 697 30.61 52.50 25.62
CA SER A 697 30.63 51.59 24.47
C SER A 697 29.25 50.95 24.29
N ALA A 698 28.71 50.98 23.07
CA ALA A 698 27.55 50.15 22.68
C ALA A 698 27.83 48.64 22.84
N GLN A 699 29.11 48.27 22.94
CA GLN A 699 29.56 46.93 23.32
C GLN A 699 28.97 46.49 24.67
N THR A 700 28.73 47.40 25.62
CA THR A 700 28.14 47.04 26.93
C THR A 700 26.70 46.48 26.83
N VAL A 701 25.94 46.91 25.81
CA VAL A 701 24.58 46.39 25.55
C VAL A 701 24.63 45.06 24.81
N VAL A 702 25.62 44.88 23.93
CA VAL A 702 25.91 43.60 23.26
C VAL A 702 26.47 42.58 24.26
N ASP A 703 27.25 43.02 25.23
CA ASP A 703 27.84 42.20 26.31
C ASP A 703 26.80 41.81 27.38
N GLU A 704 25.63 42.46 27.40
CA GLU A 704 24.46 42.11 28.24
C GLU A 704 23.47 41.16 27.53
N LEU A 705 23.62 40.93 26.22
CA LEU A 705 22.89 39.87 25.52
C LEU A 705 23.49 38.50 25.90
N PRO A 706 22.70 37.41 25.91
CA PRO A 706 23.24 36.08 26.17
C PRO A 706 24.40 35.81 25.21
N THR A 707 25.57 35.50 25.76
CA THR A 707 26.79 35.26 24.98
C THR A 707 26.63 34.03 24.09
N GLN A 708 27.46 33.89 23.05
CA GLN A 708 27.52 32.66 22.26
C GLN A 708 27.68 31.41 23.16
N GLN A 709 28.34 31.54 24.31
CA GLN A 709 28.42 30.50 25.33
C GLN A 709 27.09 30.17 26.00
N VAL A 710 26.18 31.13 26.21
CA VAL A 710 24.83 30.86 26.72
C VAL A 710 23.99 30.15 25.67
N ILE A 711 24.15 30.50 24.38
CA ILE A 711 23.45 29.81 23.28
C ILE A 711 24.00 28.39 23.10
N GLU A 712 25.32 28.21 23.17
CA GLU A 712 25.97 26.90 23.16
C GLU A 712 25.63 26.09 24.41
N GLN A 713 25.49 26.71 25.58
CA GLN A 713 25.04 26.04 26.80
C GLN A 713 23.56 25.64 26.71
N VAL A 714 22.68 26.48 26.17
CA VAL A 714 21.29 26.11 25.89
C VAL A 714 21.22 25.01 24.84
N ARG A 715 22.09 25.03 23.83
CA ARG A 715 22.25 23.94 22.87
C ARG A 715 22.69 22.65 23.55
N ASP A 716 23.68 22.70 24.43
CA ASP A 716 24.17 21.54 25.17
C ASP A 716 23.15 21.01 26.19
N GLU A 717 22.40 21.90 26.86
CA GLU A 717 21.31 21.57 27.79
C GLU A 717 20.13 20.95 27.04
N ILE A 718 19.76 21.48 25.86
CA ILE A 718 18.74 20.88 25.00
C ILE A 718 19.25 19.57 24.36
N GLN A 719 20.53 19.46 23.98
CA GLN A 719 21.13 18.19 23.52
C GLN A 719 21.22 17.14 24.62
N GLN A 720 21.37 17.55 25.88
CA GLN A 720 21.23 16.65 27.03
C GLN A 720 19.75 16.30 27.28
N GLY A 721 18.82 17.25 27.11
CA GLY A 721 17.37 17.03 27.14
C GLY A 721 16.84 16.14 26.00
N LEU A 722 17.53 16.12 24.87
CA LEU A 722 17.27 15.25 23.71
C LEU A 722 17.53 13.76 24.00
N THR A 723 18.08 13.41 25.19
CA THR A 723 18.00 12.03 25.71
C THR A 723 16.58 11.60 26.10
N ALA A 724 15.59 12.51 26.00
CA ALA A 724 14.17 12.30 26.28
C ALA A 724 13.29 12.68 25.06
N ILE A 725 13.63 12.21 23.87
CA ILE A 725 12.66 12.22 22.76
C ILE A 725 11.48 11.32 23.19
N PRO A 726 10.23 11.78 23.04
CA PRO A 726 9.10 11.02 23.54
C PRO A 726 9.05 9.64 22.91
N THR A 727 8.94 8.62 23.76
CA THR A 727 8.85 7.25 23.30
C THR A 727 7.44 7.03 22.77
N ILE A 728 7.34 6.63 21.50
CA ILE A 728 6.07 6.17 20.94
C ILE A 728 5.77 4.82 21.59
N GLU A 729 4.71 4.74 22.37
CA GLU A 729 4.31 3.52 23.11
C GLU A 729 3.30 2.70 22.30
N SER A 730 2.30 3.35 21.71
CA SER A 730 1.31 2.72 20.84
C SER A 730 0.74 3.68 19.81
N LEU A 731 0.37 3.14 18.65
CA LEU A 731 -0.32 3.82 17.57
C LEU A 731 -1.57 3.01 17.23
N GLY A 732 -2.74 3.54 17.53
CA GLY A 732 -4.01 2.83 17.31
C GLY A 732 -5.01 3.71 16.59
N PHE A 733 -5.83 3.11 15.73
CA PHE A 733 -6.98 3.77 15.16
C PHE A 733 -8.16 2.82 15.08
N SER A 734 -9.36 3.38 15.02
CA SER A 734 -10.59 2.64 14.82
C SER A 734 -11.42 3.31 13.75
N VAL A 735 -12.19 2.50 13.04
CA VAL A 735 -13.22 2.96 12.12
C VAL A 735 -14.54 2.40 12.58
N GLU A 736 -15.49 3.29 12.86
CA GLU A 736 -16.79 2.93 13.40
C GLU A 736 -17.89 3.62 12.59
N ASN A 737 -18.79 2.85 11.97
CA ASN A 737 -19.84 3.37 11.09
C ASN A 737 -19.30 4.34 10.02
N GLY A 738 -18.13 4.01 9.46
CA GLY A 738 -17.44 4.84 8.46
C GLY A 738 -16.83 6.13 9.03
N GLN A 739 -16.69 6.28 10.34
CA GLN A 739 -16.00 7.39 10.99
C GLN A 739 -14.65 6.92 11.52
N TYR A 740 -13.60 7.67 11.21
CA TYR A 740 -12.23 7.39 11.64
C TYR A 740 -11.91 8.13 12.95
N SER A 741 -11.27 7.44 13.89
CA SER A 741 -10.65 8.04 15.08
C SER A 741 -9.30 7.41 15.34
N ALA A 742 -8.28 8.20 15.64
CA ALA A 742 -6.95 7.72 15.95
C ALA A 742 -6.43 8.27 17.28
N THR A 743 -5.61 7.45 17.93
CA THR A 743 -4.98 7.76 19.21
C THR A 743 -3.50 7.37 19.16
N VAL A 744 -2.66 8.27 19.66
CA VAL A 744 -1.20 8.10 19.76
C VAL A 744 -0.80 8.21 21.23
N GLN A 745 -0.06 7.23 21.75
CA GLN A 745 0.51 7.29 23.11
C GLN A 745 1.98 7.68 23.06
N LEU A 746 2.33 8.78 23.72
CA LEU A 746 3.70 9.27 23.91
C LEU A 746 3.97 9.43 25.40
N ASP A 747 4.98 8.74 25.94
CA ASP A 747 5.39 8.79 27.35
C ASP A 747 4.22 8.71 28.36
N GLY A 748 3.33 7.72 28.19
CA GLY A 748 2.16 7.50 29.03
C GLY A 748 1.03 8.54 28.91
N GLN A 749 1.15 9.53 28.01
CA GLN A 749 0.09 10.48 27.67
C GLN A 749 -0.60 10.07 26.35
N SER A 750 -1.93 10.16 26.32
CA SER A 750 -2.74 9.79 25.15
C SER A 750 -3.18 11.03 24.39
N TYR A 751 -3.00 11.02 23.06
CA TYR A 751 -3.36 12.12 22.17
C TYR A 751 -4.32 11.65 21.09
N ASP A 752 -5.51 12.24 21.03
CA ASP A 752 -6.46 12.01 19.94
C ASP A 752 -6.06 12.83 18.70
N THR A 753 -6.23 12.24 17.52
CA THR A 753 -5.86 12.86 16.25
C THR A 753 -6.75 12.41 15.09
N ASP A 754 -6.93 13.30 14.12
CA ASP A 754 -7.57 12.99 12.83
C ASP A 754 -6.53 12.65 11.75
N VAL A 755 -5.24 12.59 12.10
CA VAL A 755 -4.15 12.24 11.18
C VAL A 755 -4.29 10.79 10.75
N ASN A 756 -4.16 10.54 9.44
CA ASN A 756 -4.07 9.20 8.89
C ASN A 756 -2.77 8.52 9.37
N LEU A 757 -2.89 7.58 10.31
CA LEU A 757 -1.75 6.85 10.87
C LEU A 757 -1.08 5.91 9.85
N LEU A 758 -1.73 5.62 8.72
CA LEU A 758 -1.19 4.81 7.63
C LEU A 758 -0.43 5.64 6.59
N THR A 759 -0.32 6.96 6.74
CA THR A 759 0.50 7.82 5.88
C THR A 759 1.79 8.21 6.60
N VAL A 760 2.91 7.59 6.23
CA VAL A 760 4.22 7.76 6.88
C VAL A 760 4.58 9.23 7.12
N ASN A 761 4.49 10.06 6.07
CA ASN A 761 4.84 11.49 6.17
C ASN A 761 3.90 12.25 7.11
N ALA A 762 2.60 12.00 7.06
CA ALA A 762 1.63 12.70 7.90
C ALA A 762 1.78 12.30 9.38
N LEU A 763 2.03 11.01 9.63
CA LEU A 763 2.34 10.48 10.96
C LEU A 763 3.61 11.12 11.51
N ARG A 764 4.69 11.12 10.73
CA ARG A 764 5.99 11.71 11.11
C ARG A 764 5.84 13.19 11.44
N ASP A 765 5.21 13.98 10.57
CA ASP A 765 5.04 15.42 10.79
C ASP A 765 4.20 15.71 12.06
N PHE A 766 3.19 14.89 12.35
CA PHE A 766 2.41 14.97 13.59
C PHE A 766 3.25 14.67 14.83
N LEU A 767 4.00 13.58 14.80
CA LEU A 767 4.87 13.15 15.91
C LEU A 767 5.98 14.19 16.17
N SER A 768 6.66 14.66 15.13
CA SER A 768 7.72 15.68 15.24
C SER A 768 7.20 16.97 15.87
N LYS A 769 5.99 17.40 15.48
CA LYS A 769 5.34 18.57 16.08
C LYS A 769 5.02 18.34 17.56
N LYS A 770 4.48 17.18 17.93
CA LYS A 770 4.12 16.87 19.33
C LYS A 770 5.35 16.72 20.22
N ALA A 771 6.41 16.10 19.72
CA ALA A 771 7.68 16.03 20.41
C ALA A 771 8.26 17.43 20.66
N THR A 772 8.20 18.32 19.65
CA THR A 772 8.65 19.71 19.78
C THR A 772 7.82 20.48 20.82
N ASP A 773 6.48 20.37 20.79
CA ASP A 773 5.59 21.04 21.75
C ASP A 773 5.95 20.63 23.20
N GLN A 774 6.23 19.35 23.46
CA GLN A 774 6.64 18.88 24.79
C GLN A 774 8.03 19.37 25.22
N LEU A 775 8.97 19.49 24.30
CA LEU A 775 10.32 20.01 24.59
C LEU A 775 10.30 21.51 24.91
N VAL A 776 9.41 22.30 24.30
CA VAL A 776 9.27 23.75 24.55
C VAL A 776 8.63 24.05 25.90
N ASP A 777 7.84 23.12 26.45
CA ASP A 777 7.21 23.23 27.78
C ASP A 777 8.15 22.82 28.94
N LEU A 778 9.40 22.43 28.65
CA LEU A 778 10.42 22.17 29.68
C LEU A 778 10.96 23.52 30.24
N PRO A 779 11.06 23.67 31.57
CA PRO A 779 11.27 24.95 32.25
C PRO A 779 12.66 25.58 32.09
#